data_AF-A0A0Q0ACX5-F1
#
_entry.id   AF-A0A0Q0ACX5-F1
#
_cell.length_a   1.000
_cell.length_b   1.000
_cell.length_c   1.000
_cell.angle_alpha   90.00
_cell.angle_beta   90.00
_cell.angle_gamma   90.00
#
_symmetry.space_group_name_H-M   'P 1'
#
loop_
_entity.id
_entity.type
_entity.pdbx_description
1 polymer ?
#
loop_
_entity_poly.entity_id
_entity_poly.type
_entity_poly.pdbx_seq_one_letter_code
_entity_poly.pdbx_strand_id
1 'polypeptide(L)'
;MTVRNFSLTLIACACLGAGWASAADKPLLQEGKKTLFQRVLTTPGCHMSAAAGGPAGAEQPPFSRFYVYEHANAGNAEWIKVGPDSFGKTSGWLPASCTVDWKMQLTLAFTNPANRDRLMFFKERKTLESILDAPDPVSLVAPLRAKLKQSAPAPGVLAQEPEYFIDMQKQFYLLPVLSGEEVMTEAGFRTRILNVASVSKADAALAAQQAQTGTTQGQNQGQAAANATSQLKEFSAAVVFVIDSTISMDPYIERTREAISKVYAQIAKENLGRQVKFGLVAFRSSTQAVPGLEYVTKMYADPNTVKDGADFLAKAADLKQAKVSSKSFNEDSYAGVMQAIDKVDWSPFGARYVVLITDAGALDGDDKLSGTGLNAEQVRIEASNPGVAIYTLHLKTAAGAKDHAKAEAQYQALSTYTGTNTSLYYPVDAGDLDAFGSKVDALASAITGQVKAAYMGDDAIGSALNSKAAPAEQKMLDDAALIGHAMRLAYLGEKTGSQAPPVFQAWIADRDPIKQNVPTTDVRVLLTKSQLSDLSDVLKKILDAANEGLISPSEMFERLRSVAATMGTDPNQLKQDGTAKLSELGVLGEYLDDLPYRSEVLNLDEETWKSWDGLAQEKFIRTLSTKLRHYQVYNADVDRWVPLAEGSDARDNVYPVPLEMMP
;
A
#
# COMPACT_ATOMS: atom_id res chain seq x y z
N MET A 1 60.31 26.64 71.67
CA MET A 1 59.04 26.57 72.42
C MET A 1 57.88 26.78 71.46
N THR A 2 57.17 25.69 71.19
CA THR A 2 55.72 25.55 70.96
C THR A 2 54.88 26.78 70.52
N VAL A 3 54.52 26.77 69.23
CA VAL A 3 53.16 26.80 68.62
C VAL A 3 52.00 27.46 69.39
N ARG A 4 51.31 28.43 68.74
CA ARG A 4 49.85 28.37 68.52
C ARG A 4 49.34 29.34 67.44
N ASN A 5 48.55 28.79 66.52
CA ASN A 5 47.98 29.39 65.31
C ASN A 5 46.84 30.38 65.56
N PHE A 6 46.78 31.38 64.68
CA PHE A 6 45.66 32.28 64.41
C PHE A 6 44.54 31.58 63.64
N SER A 7 43.28 31.98 63.87
CA SER A 7 42.19 31.81 62.91
C SER A 7 41.23 32.99 63.04
N LEU A 8 41.12 33.76 61.96
CA LEU A 8 40.23 34.90 61.79
C LEU A 8 39.02 34.46 60.96
N THR A 9 37.83 34.78 61.44
CA THR A 9 36.54 34.44 60.82
C THR A 9 36.20 35.48 59.72
N LEU A 10 35.86 35.02 58.52
CA LEU A 10 35.31 35.88 57.45
C LEU A 10 34.02 35.27 56.89
N ILE A 11 32.99 36.11 56.81
CA ILE A 11 31.62 35.83 56.35
C ILE A 11 31.62 35.62 54.82
N ALA A 12 31.01 34.54 54.32
CA ALA A 12 30.82 34.28 52.90
C ALA A 12 29.33 34.27 52.53
N CYS A 13 28.98 35.16 51.59
CA CYS A 13 27.65 35.34 51.02
C CYS A 13 27.29 34.16 50.08
N ALA A 14 26.07 33.64 50.23
CA ALA A 14 25.52 32.57 49.40
C ALA A 14 24.91 33.14 48.11
N CYS A 15 25.43 32.72 46.95
CA CYS A 15 24.74 32.85 45.66
C CYS A 15 24.32 31.46 45.19
N LEU A 16 23.02 31.16 45.32
CA LEU A 16 22.35 30.05 44.66
C LEU A 16 22.21 30.41 43.17
N GLY A 17 23.09 29.87 42.33
CA GLY A 17 22.93 29.90 40.88
C GLY A 17 21.88 28.86 40.46
N ALA A 18 20.66 29.32 40.18
CA ALA A 18 19.73 28.54 39.36
C ALA A 18 20.30 28.49 37.94
N GLY A 19 20.78 27.32 37.52
CA GLY A 19 21.19 27.10 36.13
C GLY A 19 19.96 27.15 35.23
N TRP A 20 19.86 28.18 34.40
CA TRP A 20 18.95 28.17 33.26
C TRP A 20 19.57 27.22 32.24
N ALA A 21 19.04 26.00 32.15
CA ALA A 21 19.37 25.10 31.06
C ALA A 21 18.86 25.74 29.76
N SER A 22 19.77 26.22 28.91
CA SER A 22 19.42 26.55 27.53
C SER A 22 18.93 25.28 26.85
N ALA A 23 17.82 25.40 26.12
CA ALA A 23 17.33 24.33 25.24
C ALA A 23 18.46 23.87 24.32
N ALA A 24 18.66 22.56 24.17
CA ALA A 24 19.63 22.05 23.22
C ALA A 24 19.26 22.50 21.80
N ASP A 25 20.24 22.90 20.98
CA ASP A 25 20.02 23.27 19.58
C ASP A 25 19.58 22.08 18.70
N LYS A 26 19.68 20.86 19.23
CA LYS A 26 19.32 19.60 18.56
C LYS A 26 18.43 18.72 19.44
N PRO A 27 17.55 17.88 18.85
CA PRO A 27 16.81 16.88 19.59
C PRO A 27 17.72 15.90 20.34
N LEU A 28 17.18 15.25 21.36
CA LEU A 28 17.83 14.14 22.07
C LEU A 28 17.97 12.93 21.15
N LEU A 29 18.98 12.11 21.42
CA LEU A 29 19.18 10.83 20.75
C LEU A 29 18.29 9.76 21.36
N GLN A 30 17.85 8.81 20.54
CA GLN A 30 17.18 7.61 21.01
C GLN A 30 18.11 6.81 21.92
N GLU A 31 17.53 6.10 22.89
CA GLU A 31 18.30 5.26 23.81
C GLU A 31 19.13 4.22 23.06
N GLY A 32 20.45 4.18 23.35
CA GLY A 32 21.39 3.26 22.70
C GLY A 32 21.82 3.66 21.29
N LYS A 33 21.33 4.79 20.77
CA LYS A 33 21.60 5.27 19.41
C LYS A 33 22.57 6.46 19.42
N LYS A 34 23.38 6.62 18.37
CA LYS A 34 24.37 7.69 18.23
C LYS A 34 23.96 8.77 17.23
N THR A 35 23.06 8.43 16.31
CA THR A 35 22.68 9.28 15.17
C THR A 35 21.17 9.52 15.07
N LEU A 36 20.35 8.61 15.61
CA LEU A 36 18.90 8.71 15.56
C LEU A 36 18.32 9.60 16.65
N PHE A 37 17.55 10.61 16.25
CA PHE A 37 16.83 11.49 17.17
C PHE A 37 15.57 10.83 17.74
N GLN A 38 15.27 11.15 19.00
CA GLN A 38 14.06 10.72 19.67
C GLN A 38 12.85 11.48 19.14
N ARG A 39 11.80 10.73 18.83
CA ARG A 39 10.54 11.25 18.32
C ARG A 39 9.39 10.57 19.03
N VAL A 40 8.28 11.28 19.08
CA VAL A 40 7.05 10.81 19.70
C VAL A 40 5.84 11.13 18.83
N LEU A 41 4.78 10.33 19.02
CA LEU A 41 3.44 10.57 18.50
C LEU A 41 2.52 10.89 19.68
N THR A 42 1.65 11.88 19.52
CA THR A 42 0.64 12.22 20.53
C THR A 42 -0.49 11.20 20.59
N THR A 43 -1.07 10.99 21.78
CA THR A 43 -2.33 10.26 21.97
C THR A 43 -3.49 11.27 22.19
N PRO A 44 -4.78 10.87 22.13
CA PRO A 44 -5.90 11.78 22.36
C PRO A 44 -5.88 12.40 23.75
N GLY A 45 -6.35 13.64 23.85
CA GLY A 45 -6.33 14.42 25.08
C GLY A 45 -4.93 14.91 25.48
N CYS A 46 -3.96 14.87 24.57
CA CYS A 46 -2.63 15.41 24.83
C CYS A 46 -2.64 16.93 24.62
N HIS A 47 -2.35 17.70 25.67
CA HIS A 47 -2.38 19.17 25.65
C HIS A 47 -0.96 19.74 25.73
N MET A 48 -0.64 20.68 24.85
CA MET A 48 0.66 21.34 24.83
C MET A 48 0.70 22.50 25.83
N SER A 49 1.68 22.50 26.73
CA SER A 49 1.93 23.54 27.72
C SER A 49 3.15 24.40 27.34
N ALA A 50 3.16 25.66 27.78
CA ALA A 50 4.30 26.56 27.54
C ALA A 50 5.55 26.20 28.38
N ALA A 51 5.36 25.52 29.54
CA ALA A 51 6.41 25.08 30.44
C ALA A 51 6.07 23.70 31.02
N ALA A 52 7.10 22.94 31.42
CA ALA A 52 6.92 21.67 32.13
C ALA A 52 6.10 21.87 33.42
N GLY A 53 5.06 21.06 33.63
CA GLY A 53 4.14 21.20 34.76
C GLY A 53 3.23 22.43 34.70
N GLY A 54 3.26 23.18 33.60
CA GLY A 54 2.40 24.34 33.38
C GLY A 54 0.96 23.97 33.03
N PRO A 55 0.03 24.95 33.03
CA PRO A 55 -1.36 24.72 32.66
C PRO A 55 -1.47 24.19 31.23
N ALA A 56 -2.43 23.28 31.01
CA ALA A 56 -2.74 22.73 29.71
C ALA A 56 -3.10 23.84 28.71
N GLY A 57 -2.39 23.89 27.58
CA GLY A 57 -2.70 24.78 26.47
C GLY A 57 -3.51 24.06 25.39
N ALA A 58 -3.16 24.28 24.12
CA ALA A 58 -3.89 23.73 22.99
C ALA A 58 -3.81 22.20 22.94
N GLU A 59 -4.95 21.55 22.75
CA GLU A 59 -4.99 20.12 22.45
C GLU A 59 -4.25 19.83 21.15
N GLN A 60 -3.45 18.77 21.15
CA GLN A 60 -2.74 18.31 19.97
C GLN A 60 -3.55 17.22 19.27
N PRO A 61 -3.67 17.28 17.93
CA PRO A 61 -4.25 16.17 17.18
C PRO A 61 -3.55 14.86 17.53
N PRO A 62 -4.26 13.74 17.71
CA PRO A 62 -3.64 12.43 17.88
C PRO A 62 -2.69 12.11 16.72
N PHE A 63 -1.59 11.42 17.00
CA PHE A 63 -0.53 11.05 16.04
C PHE A 63 0.18 12.24 15.38
N SER A 64 0.17 13.41 16.03
CA SER A 64 1.08 14.49 15.69
C SER A 64 2.51 14.06 16.01
N ARG A 65 3.40 14.15 15.02
CA ARG A 65 4.82 13.83 15.16
C ARG A 65 5.57 15.00 15.77
N PHE A 66 6.36 14.72 16.81
CA PHE A 66 7.34 15.67 17.33
C PHE A 66 8.71 15.05 17.60
N TYR A 67 9.75 15.87 17.51
CA TYR A 67 11.09 15.60 18.02
C TYR A 67 11.19 16.00 19.48
N VAL A 68 11.88 15.19 20.29
CA VAL A 68 12.08 15.46 21.72
C VAL A 68 13.40 16.20 21.92
N TYR A 69 13.34 17.36 22.57
CA TYR A 69 14.49 18.23 22.84
C TYR A 69 14.99 18.14 24.29
N GLU A 70 14.10 17.82 25.22
CA GLU A 70 14.41 17.83 26.65
C GLU A 70 13.41 16.96 27.41
N HIS A 71 13.87 16.27 28.46
CA HIS A 71 13.00 15.65 29.47
C HIS A 71 13.08 16.45 30.77
N ALA A 72 11.94 16.68 31.41
CA ALA A 72 11.87 17.33 32.71
C ALA A 72 10.82 16.66 33.61
N ASN A 73 11.11 16.58 34.90
CA ASN A 73 10.15 16.14 35.90
C ASN A 73 9.51 17.36 36.56
N ALA A 74 8.19 17.48 36.46
CA ALA A 74 7.43 18.57 37.05
C ALA A 74 6.04 18.09 37.48
N GLY A 75 5.62 18.45 38.70
CA GLY A 75 4.30 18.10 39.22
C GLY A 75 4.03 16.59 39.33
N ASN A 76 5.03 15.80 39.74
CA ASN A 76 4.98 14.32 39.80
C ASN A 76 4.70 13.62 38.47
N ALA A 77 4.92 14.30 37.35
CA ALA A 77 4.86 13.72 36.01
C ALA A 77 6.13 14.03 35.24
N GLU A 78 6.45 13.15 34.29
CA GLU A 78 7.47 13.39 33.30
C GLU A 78 6.88 14.22 32.15
N TRP A 79 7.64 15.22 31.71
CA TRP A 79 7.32 16.12 30.62
C TRP A 79 8.43 16.08 29.59
N ILE A 80 8.05 16.24 28.33
CA ILE A 80 8.98 16.31 27.21
C ILE A 80 8.81 17.63 26.48
N LYS A 81 9.92 18.32 26.23
CA LYS A 81 9.96 19.49 25.36
C LYS A 81 10.02 19.02 23.93
N VAL A 82 9.10 19.51 23.11
CA VAL A 82 8.89 18.99 21.76
C VAL A 82 9.03 20.07 20.70
N GLY A 83 9.48 19.68 19.52
CA GLY A 83 9.60 20.52 18.32
C GLY A 83 9.10 19.79 17.07
N PRO A 84 8.66 20.50 16.02
CA PRO A 84 8.13 19.87 14.81
C PRO A 84 9.23 19.31 13.90
N ASP A 85 10.47 19.74 14.11
CA ASP A 85 11.65 19.43 13.30
C ASP A 85 12.90 19.24 14.18
N SER A 86 14.03 18.92 13.54
CA SER A 86 15.34 18.73 14.18
C SER A 86 16.26 19.96 14.10
N PHE A 87 15.76 21.10 13.62
CA PHE A 87 16.55 22.32 13.34
C PHE A 87 16.59 23.32 14.51
N GLY A 88 16.02 22.97 15.66
CA GLY A 88 16.09 23.74 16.90
C GLY A 88 14.79 24.49 17.23
N LYS A 89 13.76 24.38 16.40
CA LYS A 89 12.46 24.98 16.67
C LYS A 89 11.70 24.14 17.70
N THR A 90 11.36 24.73 18.84
CA THR A 90 10.53 24.07 19.87
C THR A 90 9.12 24.65 19.89
N SER A 91 8.12 23.79 20.08
CA SER A 91 6.70 24.11 20.11
C SER A 91 6.18 24.31 21.53
N GLY A 92 6.68 23.52 22.49
CA GLY A 92 6.23 23.55 23.88
C GLY A 92 6.57 22.27 24.63
N TRP A 93 5.82 21.99 25.69
CA TRP A 93 5.97 20.82 26.55
C TRP A 93 4.72 19.94 26.51
N LEU A 94 4.90 18.62 26.45
CA LEU A 94 3.83 17.63 26.56
C LEU A 94 4.09 16.72 27.77
N PRO A 95 3.05 16.27 28.48
CA PRO A 95 3.18 15.14 29.40
C PRO A 95 3.65 13.89 28.63
N ALA A 96 4.72 13.23 29.09
CA ALA A 96 5.22 12.02 28.43
C ALA A 96 4.15 10.90 28.39
N SER A 97 3.27 10.87 29.40
CA SER A 97 2.16 9.91 29.51
C SER A 97 1.09 10.02 28.41
N CYS A 98 1.03 11.13 27.67
CA CYS A 98 0.13 11.29 26.51
C CYS A 98 0.87 11.16 25.18
N THR A 99 2.03 10.52 25.18
CA THR A 99 2.83 10.28 23.98
C THR A 99 3.33 8.85 23.89
N VAL A 100 3.63 8.39 22.67
CA VAL A 100 4.27 7.11 22.40
C VAL A 100 5.54 7.32 21.59
N ASP A 101 6.60 6.58 21.91
CA ASP A 101 7.85 6.64 21.16
C ASP A 101 7.65 6.17 19.72
N TRP A 102 8.24 6.93 18.79
CA TRP A 102 8.16 6.62 17.36
C TRP A 102 9.53 6.45 16.74
N LYS A 103 9.97 5.18 16.74
CA LYS A 103 11.34 4.79 16.37
C LYS A 103 11.56 4.69 14.86
N MET A 104 10.52 4.36 14.09
CA MET A 104 10.62 4.08 12.64
C MET A 104 9.46 4.68 11.85
N GLN A 105 9.71 5.04 10.59
CA GLN A 105 8.74 5.71 9.71
C GLN A 105 7.81 4.69 8.98
N LEU A 106 7.48 3.59 9.64
CA LEU A 106 6.66 2.50 9.07
C LEU A 106 5.21 2.58 9.55
N THR A 107 4.29 2.40 8.61
CA THR A 107 2.86 2.25 8.87
C THR A 107 2.29 1.09 8.06
N LEU A 108 1.18 0.54 8.53
CA LEU A 108 0.55 -0.63 7.94
C LEU A 108 -0.78 -0.25 7.30
N ALA A 109 -1.13 -0.93 6.22
CA ALA A 109 -2.48 -0.94 5.68
C ALA A 109 -3.05 -2.35 5.82
N PHE A 110 -4.29 -2.53 6.26
CA PHE A 110 -4.94 -3.83 6.20
C PHE A 110 -5.02 -4.34 4.77
N THR A 111 -4.78 -5.64 4.57
CA THR A 111 -5.14 -6.31 3.31
C THR A 111 -6.66 -6.55 3.26
N ASN A 112 -7.23 -6.96 2.13
CA ASN A 112 -8.67 -7.24 2.09
C ASN A 112 -8.97 -8.57 2.81
N PRO A 113 -9.93 -8.62 3.76
CA PRO A 113 -10.21 -9.84 4.52
C PRO A 113 -10.97 -10.92 3.70
N ALA A 114 -11.15 -10.78 2.39
CA ALA A 114 -11.95 -11.72 1.59
C ALA A 114 -11.44 -13.18 1.58
N ASN A 115 -10.13 -13.43 1.71
CA ASN A 115 -9.54 -14.79 1.73
C ASN A 115 -8.94 -15.21 3.09
N ARG A 116 -9.03 -14.36 4.11
CA ARG A 116 -8.46 -14.58 5.44
C ARG A 116 -9.47 -14.18 6.52
N ASP A 117 -9.13 -14.43 7.77
CA ASP A 117 -9.94 -13.87 8.83
C ASP A 117 -9.49 -12.44 9.18
N ARG A 118 -10.39 -11.67 9.79
CA ARG A 118 -10.10 -10.32 10.30
C ARG A 118 -9.00 -10.33 11.37
N LEU A 119 -8.07 -9.39 11.27
CA LEU A 119 -6.97 -9.21 12.21
C LEU A 119 -7.48 -8.92 13.63
N MET A 120 -6.81 -9.45 14.64
CA MET A 120 -7.09 -9.17 16.05
C MET A 120 -5.94 -8.39 16.69
N PHE A 121 -6.30 -7.41 17.51
CA PHE A 121 -5.37 -6.59 18.29
C PHE A 121 -5.28 -7.17 19.70
N PHE A 122 -4.12 -7.72 20.05
CA PHE A 122 -3.91 -8.34 21.36
C PHE A 122 -3.33 -7.34 22.36
N LYS A 123 -3.76 -7.43 23.62
CA LYS A 123 -3.23 -6.60 24.71
C LYS A 123 -1.78 -6.95 25.02
N GLU A 124 -1.47 -8.25 25.05
CA GLU A 124 -0.19 -8.78 25.49
C GLU A 124 0.47 -9.59 24.38
N ARG A 125 1.75 -9.33 24.16
CA ARG A 125 2.59 -10.05 23.19
C ARG A 125 2.52 -11.56 23.38
N LYS A 126 2.65 -12.00 24.64
CA LYS A 126 2.67 -13.41 25.03
C LYS A 126 1.42 -14.18 24.60
N THR A 127 0.26 -13.52 24.59
CA THR A 127 -0.99 -14.14 24.13
C THR A 127 -0.91 -14.48 22.65
N LEU A 128 -0.39 -13.55 21.83
CA LEU A 128 -0.21 -13.76 20.40
C LEU A 128 0.88 -14.80 20.11
N GLU A 129 2.03 -14.72 20.79
CA GLU A 129 3.11 -15.72 20.66
C GLU A 129 2.58 -17.14 20.93
N SER A 130 1.84 -17.32 22.03
CA SER A 130 1.27 -18.63 22.39
C SER A 130 0.31 -19.18 21.33
N ILE A 131 -0.31 -18.32 20.51
CA ILE A 131 -1.17 -18.74 19.39
C ILE A 131 -0.32 -19.18 18.19
N LEU A 132 0.75 -18.44 17.88
CA LEU A 132 1.64 -18.73 16.74
C LEU A 132 2.52 -19.97 16.98
N ASP A 133 2.84 -20.25 18.24
CA ASP A 133 3.63 -21.41 18.69
C ASP A 133 2.75 -22.65 18.94
N ALA A 134 1.43 -22.53 18.83
CA ALA A 134 0.54 -23.66 19.03
C ALA A 134 0.58 -24.62 17.82
N PRO A 135 0.67 -25.94 18.02
CA PRO A 135 0.53 -26.91 16.94
C PRO A 135 -0.85 -26.85 16.25
N ASP A 136 -1.87 -26.42 16.99
CA ASP A 136 -3.22 -26.15 16.48
C ASP A 136 -3.70 -24.76 16.90
N PRO A 137 -3.32 -23.70 16.14
CA PRO A 137 -3.76 -22.33 16.41
C PRO A 137 -5.28 -22.15 16.35
N VAL A 138 -6.00 -23.02 15.61
CA VAL A 138 -7.45 -22.94 15.43
C VAL A 138 -8.16 -23.12 16.76
N SER A 139 -7.70 -24.06 17.59
CA SER A 139 -8.27 -24.33 18.92
C SER A 139 -8.25 -23.11 19.86
N LEU A 140 -7.26 -22.22 19.70
CA LEU A 140 -7.09 -21.01 20.50
C LEU A 140 -7.83 -19.81 19.89
N VAL A 141 -7.82 -19.70 18.56
CA VAL A 141 -8.37 -18.54 17.83
C VAL A 141 -9.89 -18.63 17.66
N ALA A 142 -10.44 -19.81 17.37
CA ALA A 142 -11.87 -19.97 17.09
C ALA A 142 -12.78 -19.51 18.26
N PRO A 143 -12.49 -19.80 19.54
CA PRO A 143 -13.27 -19.28 20.66
C PRO A 143 -13.22 -17.75 20.78
N LEU A 144 -12.07 -17.13 20.51
CA LEU A 144 -11.93 -15.66 20.51
C LEU A 144 -12.81 -15.05 19.42
N ARG A 145 -12.74 -15.60 18.20
CA ARG A 145 -13.58 -15.16 17.07
C ARG A 145 -15.06 -15.33 17.35
N ALA A 146 -15.47 -16.45 17.98
CA ALA A 146 -16.87 -16.69 18.33
C ALA A 146 -17.42 -15.62 19.29
N LYS A 147 -16.63 -15.22 20.29
CA LYS A 147 -16.99 -14.12 21.20
C LYS A 147 -17.10 -12.78 20.47
N LEU A 148 -16.10 -12.44 19.64
CA LEU A 148 -16.10 -11.18 18.88
C LEU A 148 -17.28 -11.09 17.90
N LYS A 149 -17.67 -12.19 17.25
CA LYS A 149 -18.87 -12.24 16.40
C LYS A 149 -20.17 -11.92 17.16
N GLN A 150 -20.21 -12.20 18.46
CA GLN A 150 -21.35 -11.90 19.32
C GLN A 150 -21.23 -10.52 19.98
N SER A 151 -20.27 -9.68 19.55
CA SER A 151 -19.92 -8.41 20.22
C SER A 151 -19.59 -8.58 21.71
N ALA A 152 -19.17 -9.78 22.12
CA ALA A 152 -18.75 -10.06 23.49
C ALA A 152 -17.24 -9.84 23.63
N PRO A 153 -16.76 -9.30 24.78
CA PRO A 153 -15.33 -9.16 25.04
C PRO A 153 -14.60 -10.50 24.93
N ALA A 154 -13.59 -10.56 24.07
CA ALA A 154 -12.69 -11.70 23.96
C ALA A 154 -11.48 -11.51 24.90
N PRO A 155 -11.16 -12.49 25.77
CA PRO A 155 -10.04 -12.36 26.69
C PRO A 155 -8.72 -12.05 25.96
N GLY A 156 -8.01 -11.01 26.40
CA GLY A 156 -6.72 -10.61 25.82
C GLY A 156 -6.78 -9.88 24.48
N VAL A 157 -7.97 -9.70 23.89
CA VAL A 157 -8.16 -8.97 22.62
C VAL A 157 -8.74 -7.58 22.91
N LEU A 158 -8.07 -6.54 22.42
CA LEU A 158 -8.46 -5.14 22.56
C LEU A 158 -9.45 -4.71 21.47
N ALA A 159 -9.22 -5.16 20.23
CA ALA A 159 -10.04 -4.83 19.09
C ALA A 159 -9.90 -5.88 17.98
N GLN A 160 -10.75 -5.75 16.95
CA GLN A 160 -10.67 -6.52 15.72
C GLN A 160 -10.76 -5.55 14.54
N GLU A 161 -10.05 -5.86 13.46
CA GLU A 161 -10.27 -5.22 12.16
C GLU A 161 -11.77 -5.26 11.80
N PRO A 162 -12.32 -4.19 11.18
CA PRO A 162 -13.74 -4.12 10.85
C PRO A 162 -14.14 -5.18 9.81
N GLU A 163 -15.46 -5.41 9.71
CA GLU A 163 -16.03 -6.34 8.73
C GLU A 163 -15.76 -5.95 7.29
N TYR A 164 -15.92 -4.67 6.97
CA TYR A 164 -15.73 -4.14 5.63
C TYR A 164 -14.35 -3.53 5.49
N PHE A 165 -13.76 -3.74 4.32
CA PHE A 165 -12.39 -3.33 4.01
C PHE A 165 -12.23 -1.81 4.12
N ILE A 166 -11.12 -1.37 4.70
CA ILE A 166 -10.76 0.05 4.77
C ILE A 166 -9.74 0.34 3.67
N ASP A 167 -10.18 1.05 2.64
CA ASP A 167 -9.27 1.60 1.64
C ASP A 167 -8.53 2.80 2.24
N MET A 168 -7.27 2.61 2.63
CA MET A 168 -6.46 3.66 3.29
C MET A 168 -6.32 4.93 2.44
N GLN A 169 -6.42 4.85 1.11
CA GLN A 169 -6.33 6.04 0.25
C GLN A 169 -7.59 6.89 0.31
N LYS A 170 -8.76 6.25 0.43
CA LYS A 170 -10.06 6.95 0.53
C LYS A 170 -10.40 7.32 1.97
N GLN A 171 -10.02 6.47 2.91
CA GLN A 171 -10.33 6.54 4.31
C GLN A 171 -9.03 6.48 5.10
N PHE A 172 -8.30 7.60 5.11
CA PHE A 172 -6.99 7.66 5.72
C PHE A 172 -7.03 7.34 7.23
N TYR A 173 -6.18 6.40 7.62
CA TYR A 173 -5.88 6.06 9.00
C TYR A 173 -4.38 5.82 9.13
N LEU A 174 -3.88 5.86 10.36
CA LEU A 174 -2.51 5.53 10.67
C LEU A 174 -2.49 4.25 11.51
N LEU A 175 -1.71 3.27 11.08
CA LEU A 175 -1.39 2.07 11.84
C LEU A 175 0.13 1.95 12.00
N PRO A 176 0.81 2.89 12.71
CA PRO A 176 2.26 2.91 12.79
C PRO A 176 2.80 1.71 13.57
N VAL A 177 3.99 1.28 13.15
CA VAL A 177 4.77 0.25 13.84
C VAL A 177 5.63 0.93 14.91
N LEU A 178 5.38 0.60 16.17
CA LEU A 178 6.13 1.11 17.32
C LEU A 178 7.36 0.25 17.62
N SER A 179 7.23 -1.07 17.48
CA SER A 179 8.31 -2.05 17.52
C SER A 179 7.85 -3.36 16.87
N GLY A 180 8.78 -4.23 16.52
CA GLY A 180 8.43 -5.54 15.97
C GLY A 180 9.60 -6.51 15.90
N GLU A 181 9.28 -7.79 15.78
CA GLU A 181 10.27 -8.88 15.67
C GLU A 181 9.78 -9.95 14.70
N GLU A 182 10.70 -10.52 13.90
CA GLU A 182 10.43 -11.72 13.11
C GLU A 182 10.54 -12.96 13.99
N VAL A 183 9.49 -13.78 13.96
CA VAL A 183 9.42 -15.09 14.61
C VAL A 183 9.17 -16.18 13.56
N MET A 184 9.61 -17.40 13.87
CA MET A 184 9.23 -18.59 13.12
C MET A 184 8.10 -19.28 13.86
N THR A 185 6.95 -19.42 13.20
CA THR A 185 5.79 -20.15 13.75
C THR A 185 6.07 -21.65 13.81
N GLU A 186 5.31 -22.41 14.60
CA GLU A 186 5.40 -23.88 14.63
C GLU A 186 5.18 -24.53 13.25
N ALA A 187 4.36 -23.91 12.39
CA ALA A 187 4.13 -24.38 11.02
C ALA A 187 5.24 -24.00 10.00
N GLY A 188 6.34 -23.40 10.46
CA GLY A 188 7.50 -23.05 9.62
C GLY A 188 7.38 -21.77 8.79
N PHE A 189 6.41 -20.91 9.07
CA PHE A 189 6.26 -19.61 8.43
C PHE A 189 7.01 -18.51 9.19
N ARG A 190 7.69 -17.63 8.44
CA ARG A 190 8.22 -16.38 8.99
C ARG A 190 7.10 -15.37 9.15
N THR A 191 6.84 -14.96 10.38
CA THR A 191 5.78 -14.02 10.76
C THR A 191 6.40 -12.89 11.58
N ARG A 192 5.85 -11.68 11.53
CA ARG A 192 6.25 -10.61 12.44
C ARG A 192 5.19 -10.37 13.50
N ILE A 193 5.66 -10.27 14.74
CA ILE A 193 4.88 -9.80 15.87
C ILE A 193 5.18 -8.32 16.04
N LEU A 194 4.16 -7.49 15.82
CA LEU A 194 4.31 -6.04 15.79
C LEU A 194 3.53 -5.40 16.94
N ASN A 195 4.16 -4.45 17.63
CA ASN A 195 3.47 -3.51 18.49
C ASN A 195 3.06 -2.31 17.64
N VAL A 196 1.76 -2.06 17.58
CA VAL A 196 1.16 -1.04 16.73
C VAL A 196 0.24 -0.14 17.53
N ALA A 197 -0.03 1.03 16.95
CA ALA A 197 -1.08 1.93 17.38
C ALA A 197 -1.98 2.25 16.18
N SER A 198 -3.23 2.66 16.40
CA SER A 198 -4.26 2.83 15.38
C SER A 198 -5.13 4.04 15.68
N VAL A 199 -5.26 4.95 14.70
CA VAL A 199 -6.22 6.06 14.71
C VAL A 199 -6.76 6.30 13.32
N SER A 200 -8.03 6.70 13.25
CA SER A 200 -8.61 7.23 12.01
C SER A 200 -8.77 8.75 12.06
N LYS A 201 -8.82 9.39 10.87
CA LYS A 201 -9.16 10.82 10.78
C LYS A 201 -10.53 11.14 11.37
N ALA A 202 -11.47 10.19 11.29
CA ALA A 202 -12.79 10.30 11.90
C ALA A 202 -12.71 10.34 13.43
N ASP A 203 -11.82 9.57 14.05
CA ASP A 203 -11.61 9.59 15.51
C ASP A 203 -11.05 10.94 15.98
N ALA A 204 -10.14 11.55 15.22
CA ALA A 204 -9.62 12.89 15.54
C ALA A 204 -10.71 13.97 15.47
N ALA A 205 -11.62 13.88 14.50
CA ALA A 205 -12.77 14.79 14.38
C ALA A 205 -13.84 14.52 15.46
N LEU A 206 -14.08 13.25 15.80
CA LEU A 206 -15.01 12.84 16.86
C LEU A 206 -14.48 13.21 18.25
N ALA A 207 -13.17 13.12 18.50
CA ALA A 207 -12.55 13.63 19.72
C ALA A 207 -12.74 15.14 19.85
N ALA A 208 -12.56 15.89 18.76
CA ALA A 208 -12.80 17.34 18.72
C ALA A 208 -14.29 17.71 18.94
N GLN A 209 -15.23 16.89 18.46
CA GLN A 209 -16.67 17.09 18.67
C GLN A 209 -17.16 16.64 20.06
N GLN A 210 -16.57 15.57 20.62
CA GLN A 210 -16.89 15.10 21.97
C GLN A 210 -16.43 16.10 23.04
N ALA A 211 -15.31 16.80 22.81
CA ALA A 211 -14.86 17.93 23.63
C ALA A 211 -15.87 19.10 23.66
N GLN A 212 -16.78 19.19 22.68
CA GLN A 212 -17.80 20.25 22.60
C GLN A 212 -19.20 19.81 23.07
N THR A 213 -19.53 18.52 23.04
CA THR A 213 -20.93 18.07 23.22
C THR A 213 -21.13 16.96 24.25
N GLY A 214 -20.07 16.34 24.78
CA GLY A 214 -20.18 15.38 25.90
C GLY A 214 -20.98 14.10 25.62
N THR A 215 -21.32 13.80 24.36
CA THR A 215 -22.09 12.60 23.99
C THR A 215 -21.25 11.58 23.25
N THR A 216 -21.09 10.39 23.86
CA THR A 216 -20.48 9.21 23.23
C THR A 216 -21.51 8.52 22.33
N GLN A 217 -21.43 8.71 21.01
CA GLN A 217 -22.24 7.91 20.08
C GLN A 217 -21.57 6.56 19.82
N GLY A 218 -22.03 5.52 20.49
CA GLY A 218 -21.76 4.14 20.09
C GLY A 218 -22.50 3.84 18.78
N GLN A 219 -21.75 3.47 17.73
CA GLN A 219 -22.33 3.08 16.46
C GLN A 219 -23.21 1.83 16.64
N ASN A 220 -24.52 1.98 16.43
CA ASN A 220 -25.50 0.89 16.47
C ASN A 220 -25.32 -0.03 15.23
N GLN A 221 -24.70 -1.20 15.41
CA GLN A 221 -24.47 -2.21 14.36
C GLN A 221 -25.76 -2.67 13.65
N GLY A 222 -26.92 -2.61 14.32
CA GLY A 222 -28.22 -2.99 13.72
C GLY A 222 -28.70 -2.08 12.58
N GLN A 223 -28.24 -0.83 12.52
CA GLN A 223 -28.52 0.07 11.39
C GLN A 223 -27.49 -0.11 10.25
N ALA A 224 -26.25 -0.51 10.56
CA ALA A 224 -25.21 -0.75 9.58
C ALA A 224 -25.54 -1.94 8.64
N ALA A 225 -26.10 -3.04 9.18
CA ALA A 225 -26.48 -4.21 8.38
C ALA A 225 -27.66 -3.92 7.42
N ALA A 226 -28.69 -3.21 7.89
CA ALA A 226 -29.83 -2.81 7.04
C ALA A 226 -29.41 -1.81 5.95
N ASN A 227 -28.49 -0.89 6.27
CA ASN A 227 -27.90 0.03 5.29
C ASN A 227 -27.03 -0.72 4.26
N ALA A 228 -26.24 -1.72 4.67
CA ALA A 228 -25.40 -2.50 3.77
C ALA A 228 -26.22 -3.22 2.69
N THR A 229 -27.34 -3.87 3.03
CA THR A 229 -28.23 -4.52 2.05
C THR A 229 -28.84 -3.51 1.07
N SER A 230 -29.15 -2.29 1.52
CA SER A 230 -29.65 -1.23 0.63
C SER A 230 -28.58 -0.70 -0.31
N GLN A 231 -27.34 -0.56 0.17
CA GLN A 231 -26.20 -0.08 -0.61
C GLN A 231 -25.74 -1.10 -1.67
N LEU A 232 -25.87 -2.40 -1.40
CA LEU A 232 -25.58 -3.47 -2.37
C LEU A 232 -26.49 -3.44 -3.60
N LYS A 233 -27.70 -2.87 -3.51
CA LYS A 233 -28.57 -2.69 -4.69
C LYS A 233 -28.03 -1.69 -5.70
N GLU A 234 -27.13 -0.81 -5.27
CA GLU A 234 -26.41 0.14 -6.13
C GLU A 234 -25.08 -0.43 -6.65
N PHE A 235 -24.70 -1.64 -6.19
CA PHE A 235 -23.48 -2.30 -6.64
C PHE A 235 -23.55 -2.60 -8.14
N SER A 236 -22.65 -1.96 -8.89
CA SER A 236 -22.51 -2.12 -10.33
C SER A 236 -21.08 -2.50 -10.69
N ALA A 237 -20.89 -3.06 -11.87
CA ALA A 237 -19.61 -3.46 -12.41
C ALA A 237 -19.29 -2.78 -13.73
N ALA A 238 -18.01 -2.46 -13.92
CA ALA A 238 -17.43 -2.16 -15.21
C ALA A 238 -16.35 -3.19 -15.55
N VAL A 239 -16.40 -3.71 -16.78
CA VAL A 239 -15.38 -4.60 -17.35
C VAL A 239 -14.80 -3.93 -18.59
N VAL A 240 -13.53 -3.55 -18.55
CA VAL A 240 -12.83 -2.92 -19.67
C VAL A 240 -11.89 -3.94 -20.30
N PHE A 241 -12.15 -4.30 -21.55
CA PHE A 241 -11.24 -5.14 -22.33
C PHE A 241 -10.11 -4.28 -22.88
N VAL A 242 -8.87 -4.65 -22.58
CA VAL A 242 -7.66 -4.02 -23.09
C VAL A 242 -7.01 -5.02 -24.04
N ILE A 243 -7.13 -4.78 -25.35
CA ILE A 243 -6.81 -5.78 -26.36
C ILE A 243 -5.61 -5.33 -27.20
N ASP A 244 -4.65 -6.23 -27.37
CA ASP A 244 -3.60 -6.08 -28.37
C ASP A 244 -4.23 -6.04 -29.77
N SER A 245 -3.93 -4.98 -30.53
CA SER A 245 -4.42 -4.79 -31.89
C SER A 245 -3.29 -4.79 -32.92
N THR A 246 -2.20 -5.48 -32.64
CA THR A 246 -1.08 -5.71 -33.56
C THR A 246 -1.39 -6.86 -34.53
N ILE A 247 -0.44 -7.16 -35.42
CA ILE A 247 -0.63 -8.19 -36.45
C ILE A 247 -0.89 -9.55 -35.77
N SER A 248 -1.84 -10.30 -36.33
CA SER A 248 -2.30 -11.63 -35.89
C SER A 248 -3.38 -11.64 -34.80
N MET A 249 -3.75 -10.48 -34.27
CA MET A 249 -4.77 -10.37 -33.22
C MET A 249 -6.23 -10.36 -33.71
N ASP A 250 -6.47 -10.21 -35.02
CA ASP A 250 -7.83 -10.11 -35.59
C ASP A 250 -8.79 -11.24 -35.13
N PRO A 251 -8.41 -12.53 -35.16
CA PRO A 251 -9.30 -13.61 -34.73
C PRO A 251 -9.72 -13.50 -33.25
N TYR A 252 -8.82 -13.05 -32.39
CA TYR A 252 -9.11 -12.87 -30.96
C TYR A 252 -9.95 -11.62 -30.70
N ILE A 253 -9.75 -10.55 -31.48
CA ILE A 253 -10.60 -9.35 -31.46
C ILE A 253 -12.04 -9.75 -31.79
N GLU A 254 -12.25 -10.48 -32.88
CA GLU A 254 -13.59 -10.93 -33.27
C GLU A 254 -14.22 -11.87 -32.23
N ARG A 255 -13.45 -12.83 -31.70
CA ARG A 255 -13.96 -13.75 -30.67
C ARG A 255 -14.34 -13.03 -29.37
N THR A 256 -13.61 -11.97 -29.02
CA THR A 256 -13.92 -11.12 -27.86
C THR A 256 -15.23 -10.36 -28.08
N ARG A 257 -15.46 -9.79 -29.26
CA ARG A 257 -16.73 -9.14 -29.60
C ARG A 257 -17.91 -10.10 -29.50
N GLU A 258 -17.73 -11.31 -30.02
CA GLU A 258 -18.76 -12.35 -29.97
C GLU A 258 -19.10 -12.73 -28.51
N ALA A 259 -18.09 -12.92 -27.67
CA ALA A 259 -18.26 -13.22 -26.25
C ALA A 259 -19.05 -12.11 -25.53
N ILE A 260 -18.66 -10.85 -25.72
CA ILE A 260 -19.33 -9.70 -25.11
C ILE A 260 -20.77 -9.59 -25.61
N SER A 261 -21.02 -9.83 -26.91
CA SER A 261 -22.38 -9.86 -27.46
C SER A 261 -23.26 -10.91 -26.80
N LYS A 262 -22.71 -12.11 -26.52
CA LYS A 262 -23.44 -13.18 -25.80
C LYS A 262 -23.77 -12.75 -24.37
N VAL A 263 -22.83 -12.13 -23.67
CA VAL A 263 -23.01 -11.68 -22.29
C VAL A 263 -24.04 -10.57 -22.20
N TYR A 264 -24.02 -9.59 -23.12
CA TYR A 264 -25.08 -8.57 -23.20
C TYR A 264 -26.45 -9.18 -23.45
N ALA A 265 -26.56 -10.21 -24.30
CA ALA A 265 -27.83 -10.90 -24.52
C ALA A 265 -28.34 -11.59 -23.24
N GLN A 266 -27.44 -12.09 -22.39
CA GLN A 266 -27.80 -12.64 -21.08
C GLN A 266 -28.21 -11.55 -20.08
N ILE A 267 -27.43 -10.47 -19.97
CA ILE A 267 -27.74 -9.31 -19.11
C ILE A 267 -29.10 -8.70 -19.46
N ALA A 268 -29.42 -8.60 -20.75
CA ALA A 268 -30.71 -8.10 -21.23
C ALA A 268 -31.87 -9.00 -20.80
N LYS A 269 -31.71 -10.34 -20.89
CA LYS A 269 -32.71 -11.31 -20.40
C LYS A 269 -32.97 -11.17 -18.91
N GLU A 270 -31.95 -10.80 -18.14
CA GLU A 270 -32.02 -10.69 -16.69
C GLU A 270 -32.34 -9.28 -16.18
N ASN A 271 -32.55 -8.30 -17.07
CA ASN A 271 -32.79 -6.89 -16.75
C ASN A 271 -31.66 -6.23 -15.91
N LEU A 272 -30.41 -6.64 -16.12
CA LEU A 272 -29.22 -6.14 -15.40
C LEU A 272 -28.43 -5.07 -16.18
N GLY A 273 -29.02 -4.50 -17.25
CA GLY A 273 -28.30 -3.61 -18.17
C GLY A 273 -27.80 -2.28 -17.58
N ARG A 274 -28.26 -1.91 -16.37
CA ARG A 274 -27.74 -0.75 -15.63
C ARG A 274 -26.56 -1.13 -14.73
N GLN A 275 -26.46 -2.39 -14.35
CA GLN A 275 -25.57 -2.89 -13.32
C GLN A 275 -24.25 -3.39 -13.88
N VAL A 276 -24.19 -3.75 -15.17
CA VAL A 276 -22.96 -4.22 -15.80
C VAL A 276 -22.70 -3.41 -17.07
N LYS A 277 -21.51 -2.80 -17.14
CA LYS A 277 -21.04 -2.00 -18.27
C LYS A 277 -19.75 -2.54 -18.84
N PHE A 278 -19.59 -2.45 -20.16
CA PHE A 278 -18.40 -2.92 -20.85
C PHE A 278 -17.69 -1.77 -21.57
N GLY A 279 -16.36 -1.76 -21.44
CA GLY A 279 -15.45 -0.86 -22.14
C GLY A 279 -14.51 -1.63 -23.06
N LEU A 280 -13.90 -0.90 -23.99
CA LEU A 280 -12.92 -1.43 -24.92
C LEU A 280 -11.81 -0.40 -25.17
N VAL A 281 -10.59 -0.81 -24.86
CA VAL A 281 -9.35 -0.12 -25.17
C VAL A 281 -8.52 -1.05 -26.04
N ALA A 282 -7.90 -0.51 -27.08
CA ALA A 282 -6.90 -1.23 -27.83
C ALA A 282 -5.53 -0.58 -27.66
N PHE A 283 -4.48 -1.39 -27.75
CA PHE A 283 -3.11 -0.90 -27.78
C PHE A 283 -2.32 -1.55 -28.91
N ARG A 284 -1.17 -0.95 -29.22
CA ARG A 284 -0.14 -1.41 -30.16
C ARG A 284 1.23 -1.03 -29.59
N SER A 285 2.25 -0.92 -30.42
CA SER A 285 3.58 -0.41 -30.06
C SER A 285 3.74 1.09 -30.23
N SER A 286 4.96 1.57 -29.96
CA SER A 286 5.41 2.94 -30.17
C SER A 286 5.21 3.44 -31.61
N THR A 287 4.31 4.43 -31.77
CA THR A 287 4.12 5.15 -33.04
C THR A 287 5.26 6.12 -33.36
N GLN A 288 6.09 6.46 -32.38
CA GLN A 288 7.31 7.25 -32.63
C GLN A 288 8.33 6.43 -33.42
N ALA A 289 8.46 5.14 -33.10
CA ALA A 289 9.35 4.23 -33.83
C ALA A 289 8.73 3.74 -35.14
N VAL A 290 7.41 3.49 -35.16
CA VAL A 290 6.68 3.03 -36.37
C VAL A 290 5.39 3.83 -36.53
N PRO A 291 5.41 4.98 -37.24
CA PRO A 291 4.22 5.83 -37.42
C PRO A 291 3.04 5.12 -38.10
N GLY A 292 3.30 4.09 -38.90
CA GLY A 292 2.25 3.28 -39.55
C GLY A 292 1.39 2.46 -38.59
N LEU A 293 1.73 2.39 -37.31
CA LEU A 293 0.88 1.79 -36.26
C LEU A 293 -0.31 2.67 -35.87
N GLU A 294 -0.40 3.91 -36.35
CA GLU A 294 -1.53 4.86 -36.17
C GLU A 294 -1.75 5.36 -34.73
N TYR A 295 -1.75 4.49 -33.71
CA TYR A 295 -1.90 4.83 -32.29
C TYR A 295 -1.11 3.87 -31.40
N VAL A 296 -0.68 4.34 -30.22
CA VAL A 296 -0.16 3.48 -29.15
C VAL A 296 -1.33 2.91 -28.35
N THR A 297 -2.26 3.76 -27.92
CA THR A 297 -3.49 3.37 -27.24
C THR A 297 -4.70 4.09 -27.83
N LYS A 298 -5.87 3.46 -27.79
CA LYS A 298 -7.13 4.07 -28.21
C LYS A 298 -8.31 3.47 -27.46
N MET A 299 -9.11 4.32 -26.83
CA MET A 299 -10.40 3.94 -26.25
C MET A 299 -11.46 3.93 -27.34
N TYR A 300 -12.05 2.76 -27.60
CA TYR A 300 -13.14 2.59 -28.56
C TYR A 300 -14.50 2.71 -27.87
N ALA A 301 -14.63 2.14 -26.67
CA ALA A 301 -15.85 2.20 -25.87
C ALA A 301 -15.52 2.54 -24.42
N ASP A 302 -16.11 3.63 -23.92
CA ASP A 302 -16.08 4.01 -22.50
C ASP A 302 -17.31 3.39 -21.81
N PRO A 303 -17.14 2.55 -20.76
CA PRO A 303 -18.27 1.91 -20.07
C PRO A 303 -19.28 2.90 -19.49
N ASN A 304 -18.88 4.14 -19.20
CA ASN A 304 -19.77 5.19 -18.69
C ASN A 304 -20.73 5.73 -19.77
N THR A 305 -20.37 5.60 -21.04
CA THR A 305 -21.14 6.15 -22.17
C THR A 305 -21.91 5.09 -22.96
N VAL A 306 -21.54 3.82 -22.79
CA VAL A 306 -22.15 2.69 -23.49
C VAL A 306 -23.56 2.43 -22.97
N LYS A 307 -24.53 2.51 -23.88
CA LYS A 307 -25.95 2.35 -23.55
C LYS A 307 -26.33 0.88 -23.37
N ASP A 308 -26.01 0.07 -24.37
CA ASP A 308 -26.36 -1.36 -24.46
C ASP A 308 -25.34 -2.11 -25.35
N GLY A 309 -25.59 -3.40 -25.57
CA GLY A 309 -24.71 -4.24 -26.39
C GLY A 309 -24.63 -3.84 -27.85
N ALA A 310 -25.71 -3.28 -28.43
CA ALA A 310 -25.68 -2.83 -29.83
C ALA A 310 -24.82 -1.57 -29.98
N ASP A 311 -24.93 -0.62 -29.04
CA ASP A 311 -24.07 0.57 -28.98
C ASP A 311 -22.60 0.19 -28.74
N PHE A 312 -22.33 -0.77 -27.86
CA PHE A 312 -20.98 -1.30 -27.66
C PHE A 312 -20.39 -1.87 -28.97
N LEU A 313 -21.13 -2.75 -29.65
CA LEU A 313 -20.66 -3.38 -30.90
C LEU A 313 -20.43 -2.35 -32.00
N ALA A 314 -21.31 -1.33 -32.10
CA ALA A 314 -21.12 -0.24 -33.05
C ALA A 314 -19.84 0.56 -32.78
N LYS A 315 -19.56 0.89 -31.51
CA LYS A 315 -18.32 1.58 -31.08
C LYS A 315 -17.07 0.72 -31.28
N ALA A 316 -17.20 -0.60 -31.10
CA ALA A 316 -16.11 -1.56 -31.24
C ALA A 316 -15.84 -1.97 -32.70
N ALA A 317 -16.75 -1.69 -33.64
CA ALA A 317 -16.68 -2.19 -35.02
C ALA A 317 -15.43 -1.73 -35.78
N ASP A 318 -14.92 -0.54 -35.46
CA ASP A 318 -13.76 0.06 -36.11
C ASP A 318 -12.42 -0.52 -35.62
N LEU A 319 -12.41 -1.29 -34.54
CA LEU A 319 -11.18 -1.92 -34.05
C LEU A 319 -10.71 -2.98 -35.07
N LYS A 320 -9.49 -2.87 -35.56
CA LYS A 320 -8.88 -3.88 -36.44
C LYS A 320 -7.42 -4.05 -36.08
N GLN A 321 -6.86 -5.22 -36.40
CA GLN A 321 -5.43 -5.42 -36.29
C GLN A 321 -4.64 -4.38 -37.11
N ALA A 322 -3.39 -4.14 -36.70
CA ALA A 322 -2.47 -3.25 -37.38
C ALA A 322 -2.15 -3.76 -38.80
N LYS A 323 -1.86 -2.83 -39.71
CA LYS A 323 -1.48 -3.14 -41.11
C LYS A 323 0.03 -3.32 -41.29
N VAL A 324 0.82 -2.91 -40.29
CA VAL A 324 2.28 -2.94 -40.31
C VAL A 324 2.79 -3.58 -39.02
N SER A 325 3.97 -4.21 -39.09
CA SER A 325 4.62 -4.80 -37.93
C SER A 325 5.21 -3.74 -37.02
N SER A 326 5.21 -4.01 -35.73
CA SER A 326 5.90 -3.24 -34.70
C SER A 326 7.42 -3.36 -34.83
N LYS A 327 8.14 -2.48 -34.12
CA LYS A 327 9.61 -2.47 -34.12
C LYS A 327 10.21 -3.68 -33.39
N SER A 328 9.50 -4.16 -32.35
CA SER A 328 9.83 -5.30 -31.50
C SER A 328 8.65 -6.25 -31.44
N PHE A 329 8.89 -7.48 -30.96
CA PHE A 329 7.80 -8.40 -30.64
C PHE A 329 7.01 -7.93 -29.41
N ASN A 330 7.69 -7.37 -28.40
CA ASN A 330 7.04 -6.78 -27.23
C ASN A 330 6.25 -5.52 -27.64
N GLU A 331 5.08 -5.36 -27.00
CA GLU A 331 4.09 -4.32 -27.29
C GLU A 331 3.78 -3.48 -26.05
N ASP A 332 3.13 -2.32 -26.22
CA ASP A 332 2.90 -1.37 -25.13
C ASP A 332 1.62 -1.68 -24.33
N SER A 333 1.53 -2.91 -23.80
CA SER A 333 0.36 -3.37 -23.04
C SER A 333 0.15 -2.56 -21.76
N TYR A 334 1.23 -2.10 -21.12
CA TYR A 334 1.16 -1.21 -19.96
C TYR A 334 0.50 0.14 -20.30
N ALA A 335 0.80 0.73 -21.46
CA ALA A 335 0.07 1.92 -21.90
C ALA A 335 -1.42 1.63 -22.12
N GLY A 336 -1.76 0.48 -22.71
CA GLY A 336 -3.15 0.04 -22.87
C GLY A 336 -3.90 -0.06 -21.54
N VAL A 337 -3.27 -0.65 -20.54
CA VAL A 337 -3.83 -0.79 -19.18
C VAL A 337 -3.94 0.57 -18.49
N MET A 338 -2.90 1.41 -18.55
CA MET A 338 -2.94 2.76 -17.98
C MET A 338 -4.00 3.64 -18.65
N GLN A 339 -4.24 3.49 -19.96
CA GLN A 339 -5.34 4.18 -20.65
C GLN A 339 -6.71 3.81 -20.04
N ALA A 340 -6.90 2.56 -19.63
CA ALA A 340 -8.12 2.15 -18.93
C ALA A 340 -8.18 2.69 -17.49
N ILE A 341 -7.07 2.66 -16.76
CA ILE A 341 -6.97 3.16 -15.38
C ILE A 341 -7.22 4.68 -15.31
N ASP A 342 -6.58 5.45 -16.19
CA ASP A 342 -6.54 6.91 -16.12
C ASP A 342 -7.74 7.60 -16.78
N LYS A 343 -8.35 6.98 -17.80
CA LYS A 343 -9.38 7.64 -18.62
C LYS A 343 -10.79 7.18 -18.35
N VAL A 344 -10.99 6.00 -17.75
CA VAL A 344 -12.30 5.56 -17.33
C VAL A 344 -12.59 6.13 -15.95
N ASP A 345 -13.73 6.79 -15.80
CA ASP A 345 -14.24 7.10 -14.47
C ASP A 345 -14.74 5.82 -13.81
N TRP A 346 -13.99 5.32 -12.83
CA TRP A 346 -14.30 4.11 -12.08
C TRP A 346 -15.20 4.36 -10.87
N SER A 347 -15.39 5.62 -10.47
CA SER A 347 -16.10 5.99 -9.24
C SER A 347 -17.54 5.47 -9.15
N PRO A 348 -18.32 5.34 -10.25
CA PRO A 348 -19.70 4.83 -10.18
C PRO A 348 -19.79 3.33 -9.92
N PHE A 349 -18.70 2.58 -10.15
CA PHE A 349 -18.70 1.12 -10.13
C PHE A 349 -18.15 0.57 -8.82
N GLY A 350 -18.83 -0.42 -8.26
CA GLY A 350 -18.39 -1.17 -7.08
C GLY A 350 -17.44 -2.32 -7.43
N ALA A 351 -17.61 -2.94 -8.60
CA ALA A 351 -16.70 -3.94 -9.14
C ALA A 351 -16.00 -3.43 -10.41
N ARG A 352 -14.68 -3.56 -10.46
CA ARG A 352 -13.83 -2.83 -11.41
C ARG A 352 -12.83 -3.79 -12.03
N TYR A 353 -13.06 -4.19 -13.28
CA TYR A 353 -12.26 -5.21 -13.94
C TYR A 353 -11.61 -4.67 -15.21
N VAL A 354 -10.33 -4.99 -15.39
CA VAL A 354 -9.62 -4.88 -16.66
C VAL A 354 -9.27 -6.29 -17.13
N VAL A 355 -9.56 -6.60 -18.38
CA VAL A 355 -9.18 -7.88 -19.01
C VAL A 355 -8.18 -7.58 -20.12
N LEU A 356 -6.89 -7.80 -19.85
CA LEU A 356 -5.80 -7.66 -20.79
C LEU A 356 -5.69 -8.92 -21.67
N ILE A 357 -5.66 -8.74 -22.99
CA ILE A 357 -5.53 -9.82 -23.97
C ILE A 357 -4.36 -9.50 -24.90
N THR A 358 -3.36 -10.38 -24.95
CA THR A 358 -2.12 -10.16 -25.70
C THR A 358 -1.40 -11.47 -25.98
N ASP A 359 -0.73 -11.57 -27.13
CA ASP A 359 0.19 -12.67 -27.45
C ASP A 359 1.67 -12.31 -27.33
N ALA A 360 1.95 -11.05 -26.99
CA ALA A 360 3.28 -10.51 -26.75
C ALA A 360 3.49 -10.06 -25.31
N GLY A 361 4.74 -10.05 -24.86
CA GLY A 361 5.19 -9.41 -23.64
C GLY A 361 5.15 -7.89 -23.70
N ALA A 362 5.27 -7.26 -22.53
CA ALA A 362 5.18 -5.82 -22.40
C ALA A 362 6.53 -5.14 -22.70
N LEU A 363 6.45 -3.92 -23.25
CA LEU A 363 7.54 -2.94 -23.19
C LEU A 363 7.72 -2.51 -21.74
N ASP A 364 8.88 -2.85 -21.17
CA ASP A 364 9.16 -2.58 -19.76
C ASP A 364 9.46 -1.10 -19.51
N GLY A 365 9.46 -0.69 -18.24
CA GLY A 365 9.54 0.73 -17.89
C GLY A 365 10.79 1.42 -18.43
N ASP A 366 11.93 0.73 -18.49
CA ASP A 366 13.19 1.24 -18.99
C ASP A 366 13.39 1.13 -20.51
N ASP A 367 12.43 0.53 -21.23
CA ASP A 367 12.44 0.46 -22.68
C ASP A 367 12.17 1.85 -23.30
N LYS A 368 12.97 2.23 -24.29
CA LYS A 368 12.83 3.51 -25.01
C LYS A 368 11.54 3.60 -25.82
N LEU A 369 10.92 2.47 -26.13
CA LEU A 369 9.66 2.39 -26.85
C LEU A 369 8.46 2.47 -25.91
N SER A 370 8.64 2.35 -24.59
CA SER A 370 7.54 2.41 -23.61
C SER A 370 6.90 3.79 -23.58
N GLY A 371 5.58 3.84 -23.75
CA GLY A 371 4.79 5.06 -23.67
C GLY A 371 4.50 5.51 -22.23
N THR A 372 4.58 4.60 -21.26
CA THR A 372 4.34 4.91 -19.83
C THR A 372 5.63 5.14 -19.06
N GLY A 373 6.70 4.44 -19.42
CA GLY A 373 7.92 4.37 -18.64
C GLY A 373 7.77 3.66 -17.28
N LEU A 374 6.66 2.93 -17.08
CA LEU A 374 6.33 2.15 -15.88
C LEU A 374 6.57 0.66 -16.11
N ASN A 375 6.90 -0.08 -15.05
CA ASN A 375 6.99 -1.53 -15.07
C ASN A 375 5.68 -2.19 -14.55
N ALA A 376 5.64 -3.53 -14.54
CA ALA A 376 4.46 -4.31 -14.13
C ALA A 376 3.96 -3.95 -12.72
N GLU A 377 4.87 -3.88 -11.75
CA GLU A 377 4.56 -3.61 -10.35
C GLU A 377 3.98 -2.20 -10.18
N GLN A 378 4.53 -1.22 -10.90
CA GLN A 378 4.07 0.16 -10.85
C GLN A 378 2.68 0.31 -11.47
N VAL A 379 2.42 -0.32 -12.61
CA VAL A 379 1.07 -0.32 -13.22
C VAL A 379 0.07 -1.02 -12.30
N ARG A 380 0.45 -2.11 -11.62
CA ARG A 380 -0.37 -2.75 -10.59
C ARG A 380 -0.68 -1.80 -9.43
N ILE A 381 0.32 -1.07 -8.92
CA ILE A 381 0.13 -0.07 -7.87
C ILE A 381 -0.86 1.00 -8.35
N GLU A 382 -0.72 1.50 -9.57
CA GLU A 382 -1.65 2.49 -10.12
C GLU A 382 -3.07 1.93 -10.29
N ALA A 383 -3.21 0.67 -10.67
CA ALA A 383 -4.51 -0.03 -10.73
C ALA A 383 -5.17 -0.19 -9.35
N SER A 384 -4.37 -0.28 -8.28
CA SER A 384 -4.88 -0.42 -6.92
C SER A 384 -5.61 0.84 -6.41
N ASN A 385 -5.29 2.02 -6.96
CA ASN A 385 -5.89 3.29 -6.55
C ASN A 385 -7.42 3.35 -6.85
N PRO A 386 -7.87 3.10 -8.10
CA PRO A 386 -9.29 2.87 -8.35
C PRO A 386 -9.73 1.48 -7.91
N GLY A 387 -8.91 0.63 -7.29
CA GLY A 387 -9.30 -0.73 -6.88
C GLY A 387 -9.64 -1.66 -8.05
N VAL A 388 -8.98 -1.50 -9.19
CA VAL A 388 -9.18 -2.31 -10.40
C VAL A 388 -8.45 -3.65 -10.29
N ALA A 389 -9.13 -4.75 -10.62
CA ALA A 389 -8.49 -6.05 -10.81
C ALA A 389 -8.13 -6.27 -12.29
N ILE A 390 -6.86 -6.56 -12.56
CA ILE A 390 -6.36 -6.83 -13.91
C ILE A 390 -6.28 -8.35 -14.10
N TYR A 391 -7.09 -8.89 -15.01
CA TYR A 391 -6.98 -10.25 -15.52
C TYR A 391 -6.12 -10.22 -16.78
N THR A 392 -5.12 -11.10 -16.88
CA THR A 392 -4.32 -11.21 -18.11
C THR A 392 -4.53 -12.55 -18.78
N LEU A 393 -5.12 -12.52 -19.98
CA LEU A 393 -5.21 -13.64 -20.90
C LEU A 393 -4.02 -13.58 -21.86
N HIS A 394 -2.98 -14.34 -21.54
CA HIS A 394 -1.73 -14.37 -22.31
C HIS A 394 -1.76 -15.50 -23.32
N LEU A 395 -1.82 -15.15 -24.61
CA LEU A 395 -1.90 -16.08 -25.72
C LEU A 395 -0.50 -16.63 -26.02
N LYS A 396 -0.25 -17.90 -25.72
CA LYS A 396 1.07 -18.54 -25.92
C LYS A 396 1.25 -18.99 -27.37
N THR A 397 1.20 -18.04 -28.31
CA THR A 397 1.29 -18.30 -29.75
C THR A 397 2.68 -18.81 -30.13
N ALA A 398 2.79 -19.51 -31.27
CA ALA A 398 4.09 -20.03 -31.71
C ALA A 398 5.13 -18.92 -31.98
N ALA A 399 4.68 -17.73 -32.38
CA ALA A 399 5.54 -16.57 -32.65
C ALA A 399 6.22 -16.06 -31.37
N GLY A 400 5.53 -16.12 -30.23
CA GLY A 400 6.02 -15.66 -28.93
C GLY A 400 6.88 -16.66 -28.17
N ALA A 401 7.24 -17.81 -28.74
CA ALA A 401 7.93 -18.89 -28.01
C ALA A 401 9.19 -18.47 -27.24
N LYS A 402 9.93 -17.46 -27.73
CA LYS A 402 11.13 -16.92 -27.07
C LYS A 402 10.84 -15.87 -26.00
N ASP A 403 9.64 -15.29 -26.02
CA ASP A 403 9.20 -14.21 -25.13
C ASP A 403 8.30 -14.72 -23.99
N HIS A 404 7.63 -15.86 -24.18
CA HIS A 404 6.66 -16.44 -23.24
C HIS A 404 7.06 -16.42 -21.76
N ALA A 405 8.32 -16.72 -21.43
CA ALA A 405 8.78 -16.76 -20.04
C ALA A 405 8.90 -15.35 -19.45
N LYS A 406 9.41 -14.39 -20.23
CA LYS A 406 9.50 -12.98 -19.83
C LYS A 406 8.11 -12.37 -19.68
N ALA A 407 7.26 -12.55 -20.69
CA ALA A 407 5.89 -12.07 -20.69
C ALA A 407 5.06 -12.65 -19.53
N GLU A 408 5.25 -13.93 -19.20
CA GLU A 408 4.60 -14.56 -18.05
C GLU A 408 4.98 -13.90 -16.73
N ALA A 409 6.27 -13.66 -16.49
CA ALA A 409 6.73 -12.99 -15.27
C ALA A 409 6.16 -11.56 -15.17
N GLN A 410 6.21 -10.80 -16.28
CA GLN A 410 5.62 -9.46 -16.38
C GLN A 410 4.12 -9.46 -16.05
N TYR A 411 3.36 -10.39 -16.66
CA TYR A 411 1.92 -10.44 -16.50
C TYR A 411 1.45 -11.04 -15.19
N GLN A 412 2.21 -11.95 -14.57
CA GLN A 412 1.96 -12.39 -13.19
C GLN A 412 2.13 -11.22 -12.21
N ALA A 413 3.20 -10.43 -12.35
CA ALA A 413 3.43 -9.25 -11.52
C ALA A 413 2.34 -8.19 -11.70
N LEU A 414 1.93 -7.91 -12.94
CA LEU A 414 0.87 -6.95 -13.29
C LEU A 414 -0.51 -7.37 -12.75
N SER A 415 -0.87 -8.64 -12.94
CA SER A 415 -2.21 -9.18 -12.63
C SER A 415 -2.37 -9.69 -11.19
N THR A 416 -1.38 -9.48 -10.32
CA THR A 416 -1.52 -9.81 -8.90
C THR A 416 -2.40 -8.78 -8.23
N TYR A 417 -3.61 -9.17 -7.82
CA TYR A 417 -4.53 -8.26 -7.13
C TYR A 417 -4.06 -7.99 -5.70
N THR A 418 -3.67 -6.74 -5.41
CA THR A 418 -3.09 -6.32 -4.12
C THR A 418 -3.99 -6.68 -2.93
N GLY A 419 -5.32 -6.56 -3.07
CA GLY A 419 -6.25 -6.80 -1.97
C GLY A 419 -6.18 -8.22 -1.40
N THR A 420 -5.94 -9.24 -2.23
CA THR A 420 -5.94 -10.66 -1.80
C THR A 420 -4.63 -11.39 -2.14
N ASN A 421 -3.65 -10.68 -2.70
CA ASN A 421 -2.39 -11.20 -3.22
C ASN A 421 -2.58 -12.39 -4.18
N THR A 422 -3.64 -12.35 -5.01
CA THR A 422 -4.01 -13.43 -5.93
C THR A 422 -3.58 -13.06 -7.34
N SER A 423 -2.77 -13.92 -7.99
CA SER A 423 -2.38 -13.73 -9.40
C SER A 423 -3.52 -14.11 -10.34
N LEU A 424 -3.94 -13.17 -11.18
CA LEU A 424 -5.02 -13.30 -12.16
C LEU A 424 -4.47 -13.47 -13.60
N TYR A 425 -3.35 -14.19 -13.70
CA TYR A 425 -2.71 -14.54 -14.96
C TYR A 425 -3.23 -15.90 -15.46
N TYR A 426 -3.68 -15.94 -16.71
CA TYR A 426 -4.17 -17.16 -17.34
C TYR A 426 -3.53 -17.33 -18.74
N PRO A 427 -2.67 -18.35 -18.93
CA PRO A 427 -2.16 -18.66 -20.25
C PRO A 427 -3.25 -19.31 -21.12
N VAL A 428 -3.18 -19.06 -22.42
CA VAL A 428 -3.93 -19.78 -23.45
C VAL A 428 -2.91 -20.53 -24.32
N ASP A 429 -2.83 -21.84 -24.12
CA ASP A 429 -1.87 -22.69 -24.81
C ASP A 429 -2.07 -22.61 -26.33
N ALA A 430 -0.95 -22.50 -27.05
CA ALA A 430 -0.91 -22.37 -28.51
C ALA A 430 -1.71 -21.20 -29.11
N GLY A 431 -2.25 -20.29 -28.30
CA GLY A 431 -3.22 -19.30 -28.76
C GLY A 431 -4.53 -19.94 -29.25
N ASP A 432 -4.93 -21.07 -28.68
CA ASP A 432 -6.14 -21.76 -29.11
C ASP A 432 -7.38 -20.88 -28.96
N LEU A 433 -8.08 -20.61 -30.08
CA LEU A 433 -9.21 -19.67 -30.14
C LEU A 433 -10.43 -20.17 -29.37
N ASP A 434 -10.65 -21.48 -29.31
CA ASP A 434 -11.78 -22.08 -28.59
C ASP A 434 -11.54 -22.02 -27.08
N ALA A 435 -10.32 -22.36 -26.63
CA ALA A 435 -9.91 -22.23 -25.24
C ALA A 435 -9.91 -20.76 -24.78
N PHE A 436 -9.41 -19.84 -25.60
CA PHE A 436 -9.52 -18.41 -25.36
C PHE A 436 -10.99 -17.99 -25.20
N GLY A 437 -11.83 -18.37 -26.17
CA GLY A 437 -13.25 -18.07 -26.16
C GLY A 437 -13.98 -18.58 -24.93
N SER A 438 -13.70 -19.84 -24.52
CA SER A 438 -14.25 -20.44 -23.30
C SER A 438 -13.86 -19.64 -22.05
N LYS A 439 -12.60 -19.22 -21.93
CA LYS A 439 -12.13 -18.42 -20.80
C LYS A 439 -12.81 -17.05 -20.74
N VAL A 440 -12.92 -16.36 -21.88
CA VAL A 440 -13.61 -15.05 -21.93
C VAL A 440 -15.08 -15.20 -21.56
N ASP A 441 -15.77 -16.19 -22.13
CA ASP A 441 -17.19 -16.46 -21.85
C ASP A 441 -17.40 -16.79 -20.36
N ALA A 442 -16.54 -17.63 -19.77
CA ALA A 442 -16.59 -18.00 -18.36
C ALA A 442 -16.33 -16.82 -17.41
N LEU A 443 -15.30 -16.01 -17.69
CA LEU A 443 -14.98 -14.83 -16.87
C LEU A 443 -16.12 -13.80 -16.91
N ALA A 444 -16.64 -13.47 -18.09
CA ALA A 444 -17.72 -12.51 -18.23
C ALA A 444 -19.02 -12.99 -17.58
N SER A 445 -19.30 -14.30 -17.65
CA SER A 445 -20.44 -14.92 -16.96
C SER A 445 -20.28 -14.88 -15.44
N ALA A 446 -19.08 -15.17 -14.92
CA ALA A 446 -18.77 -15.13 -13.49
C ALA A 446 -18.96 -13.73 -12.90
N ILE A 447 -18.42 -12.71 -13.58
CA ILE A 447 -18.57 -11.31 -13.16
C ILE A 447 -20.06 -10.91 -13.14
N THR A 448 -20.81 -11.25 -14.21
CA THR A 448 -22.24 -10.94 -14.29
C THR A 448 -23.04 -11.63 -13.16
N GLY A 449 -22.73 -12.91 -12.89
CA GLY A 449 -23.37 -13.68 -11.82
C GLY A 449 -23.13 -13.09 -10.43
N GLN A 450 -21.93 -12.57 -10.16
CA GLN A 450 -21.60 -11.94 -8.88
C GLN A 450 -22.34 -10.63 -8.65
N VAL A 451 -22.43 -9.79 -9.70
CA VAL A 451 -23.20 -8.54 -9.64
C VAL A 451 -24.67 -8.82 -9.40
N LYS A 452 -25.22 -9.84 -10.06
CA LYS A 452 -26.58 -10.30 -9.81
C LYS A 452 -26.79 -10.73 -8.36
N ALA A 453 -25.90 -11.55 -7.81
CA ALA A 453 -25.99 -12.01 -6.42
C ALA A 453 -25.97 -10.83 -5.43
N ALA A 454 -25.06 -9.87 -5.64
CA ALA A 454 -24.98 -8.65 -4.85
C ALA A 454 -26.27 -7.81 -4.95
N TYR A 455 -26.78 -7.60 -6.18
CA TYR A 455 -28.00 -6.84 -6.43
C TYR A 455 -29.25 -7.46 -5.79
N MET A 456 -29.33 -8.80 -5.78
CA MET A 456 -30.44 -9.54 -5.17
C MET A 456 -30.35 -9.61 -3.64
N GLY A 457 -29.23 -9.18 -3.04
CA GLY A 457 -29.00 -9.28 -1.60
C GLY A 457 -28.78 -10.71 -1.11
N ASP A 458 -28.41 -11.63 -2.01
CA ASP A 458 -28.07 -12.99 -1.65
C ASP A 458 -26.64 -13.03 -1.11
N ASP A 459 -26.48 -13.35 0.18
CA ASP A 459 -25.20 -13.70 0.82
C ASP A 459 -24.62 -15.03 0.30
N ALA A 460 -25.21 -15.60 -0.76
CA ALA A 460 -24.82 -16.88 -1.34
C ALA A 460 -23.50 -16.75 -2.12
N ILE A 461 -22.40 -16.73 -1.38
CA ILE A 461 -21.13 -17.30 -1.84
C ILE A 461 -21.42 -18.78 -2.14
N GLY A 462 -21.61 -19.13 -3.42
CA GLY A 462 -21.49 -20.52 -3.87
C GLY A 462 -22.57 -21.12 -4.76
N SER A 463 -23.64 -20.42 -5.18
CA SER A 463 -24.73 -21.08 -5.92
C SER A 463 -24.55 -21.16 -7.45
N ALA A 464 -23.47 -20.62 -8.03
CA ALA A 464 -23.26 -20.63 -9.49
C ALA A 464 -22.29 -21.72 -10.02
N LEU A 465 -21.71 -22.57 -9.16
CA LEU A 465 -20.62 -23.51 -9.53
C LEU A 465 -21.09 -24.95 -9.83
N ASN A 466 -22.31 -25.15 -10.35
CA ASN A 466 -22.81 -26.48 -10.74
C ASN A 466 -22.64 -26.77 -12.24
N SER A 467 -21.45 -26.52 -12.78
CA SER A 467 -21.04 -27.05 -14.08
C SER A 467 -19.64 -27.65 -13.97
N LYS A 468 -19.43 -28.86 -14.50
CA LYS A 468 -18.12 -29.53 -14.60
C LYS A 468 -17.21 -28.76 -15.57
N ALA A 469 -16.67 -27.63 -15.13
CA ALA A 469 -15.64 -26.90 -15.87
C ALA A 469 -14.31 -27.66 -15.82
N ALA A 470 -13.42 -27.41 -16.78
CA ALA A 470 -12.05 -27.94 -16.68
C ALA A 470 -11.32 -27.33 -15.46
N PRO A 471 -10.34 -28.01 -14.83
CA PRO A 471 -9.69 -27.51 -13.62
C PRO A 471 -9.12 -26.08 -13.71
N ALA A 472 -8.56 -25.70 -14.87
CA ALA A 472 -8.03 -24.36 -15.11
C ALA A 472 -9.13 -23.29 -15.21
N GLU A 473 -10.30 -23.64 -15.75
CA GLU A 473 -11.47 -22.76 -15.77
C GLU A 473 -12.07 -22.63 -14.38
N GLN A 474 -12.11 -23.73 -13.62
CA GLN A 474 -12.58 -23.71 -12.22
C GLN A 474 -11.75 -22.75 -11.37
N LYS A 475 -10.41 -22.79 -11.47
CA LYS A 475 -9.54 -21.84 -10.76
C LYS A 475 -9.90 -20.39 -11.09
N MET A 476 -10.10 -20.07 -12.37
CA MET A 476 -10.48 -18.71 -12.79
C MET A 476 -11.83 -18.29 -12.21
N LEU A 477 -12.80 -19.20 -12.13
CA LEU A 477 -14.10 -18.95 -11.52
C LEU A 477 -13.99 -18.72 -9.99
N ASP A 478 -13.16 -19.51 -9.31
CA ASP A 478 -12.90 -19.36 -7.88
C ASP A 478 -12.18 -18.04 -7.57
N ASP A 479 -11.17 -17.70 -8.38
CA ASP A 479 -10.47 -16.41 -8.29
C ASP A 479 -11.45 -15.26 -8.54
N ALA A 480 -12.28 -15.34 -9.57
CA ALA A 480 -13.33 -14.34 -9.82
C ALA A 480 -14.26 -14.18 -8.62
N ALA A 481 -14.71 -15.28 -8.00
CA ALA A 481 -15.59 -15.22 -6.82
C ALA A 481 -14.89 -14.53 -5.63
N LEU A 482 -13.61 -14.82 -5.42
CA LEU A 482 -12.80 -14.18 -4.39
C LEU A 482 -12.65 -12.67 -4.66
N ILE A 483 -12.28 -12.28 -5.88
CA ILE A 483 -12.09 -10.87 -6.24
C ILE A 483 -13.41 -10.10 -6.15
N GLY A 484 -14.52 -10.67 -6.62
CA GLY A 484 -15.84 -10.07 -6.47
C GLY A 484 -16.22 -9.86 -5.01
N HIS A 485 -15.95 -10.84 -4.14
CA HIS A 485 -16.16 -10.69 -2.70
C HIS A 485 -15.31 -9.55 -2.12
N ALA A 486 -14.03 -9.49 -2.46
CA ALA A 486 -13.13 -8.42 -2.03
C ALA A 486 -13.64 -7.02 -2.45
N MET A 487 -14.09 -6.88 -3.69
CA MET A 487 -14.67 -5.63 -4.21
C MET A 487 -15.96 -5.24 -3.48
N ARG A 488 -16.83 -6.19 -3.15
CA ARG A 488 -18.01 -5.90 -2.31
C ARG A 488 -17.63 -5.39 -0.93
N LEU A 489 -16.64 -6.00 -0.28
CA LEU A 489 -16.15 -5.55 1.02
C LEU A 489 -15.56 -4.15 0.95
N ALA A 490 -14.83 -3.83 -0.12
CA ALA A 490 -14.29 -2.48 -0.35
C ALA A 490 -15.39 -1.45 -0.62
N TYR A 491 -16.37 -1.79 -1.47
CA TYR A 491 -17.51 -0.94 -1.76
C TYR A 491 -18.36 -0.65 -0.51
N LEU A 492 -18.68 -1.69 0.27
CA LEU A 492 -19.39 -1.53 1.53
C LEU A 492 -18.58 -0.73 2.54
N GLY A 493 -17.26 -0.94 2.60
CA GLY A 493 -16.38 -0.17 3.47
C GLY A 493 -16.42 1.33 3.16
N GLU A 494 -16.34 1.68 1.88
CA GLU A 494 -16.45 3.05 1.40
C GLU A 494 -17.83 3.65 1.71
N LYS A 495 -18.92 2.94 1.39
CA LYS A 495 -20.30 3.45 1.55
C LYS A 495 -20.77 3.51 3.01
N THR A 496 -20.22 2.68 3.88
CA THR A 496 -20.52 2.70 5.32
C THR A 496 -19.54 3.52 6.13
N GLY A 497 -18.45 3.98 5.52
CA GLY A 497 -17.41 4.75 6.20
C GLY A 497 -16.61 3.92 7.20
N SER A 498 -16.29 2.65 6.88
CA SER A 498 -15.51 1.73 7.74
C SER A 498 -14.21 2.37 8.24
N GLN A 499 -13.94 2.29 9.55
CA GLN A 499 -12.76 2.93 10.16
C GLN A 499 -11.89 1.89 10.87
N ALA A 500 -10.59 2.17 10.93
CA ALA A 500 -9.67 1.40 11.74
C ALA A 500 -10.06 1.51 13.23
N PRO A 501 -9.98 0.42 14.01
CA PRO A 501 -10.35 0.47 15.42
C PRO A 501 -9.39 1.40 16.19
N PRO A 502 -9.87 2.26 17.09
CA PRO A 502 -9.01 3.15 17.86
C PRO A 502 -8.26 2.34 18.93
N VAL A 503 -6.96 2.14 18.74
CA VAL A 503 -6.13 1.32 19.63
C VAL A 503 -4.76 1.98 19.78
N PHE A 504 -4.44 2.52 20.96
CA PHE A 504 -3.17 3.26 21.12
C PHE A 504 -1.94 2.37 21.27
N GLN A 505 -2.11 1.13 21.71
CA GLN A 505 -1.02 0.18 21.83
C GLN A 505 -1.58 -1.24 21.83
N ALA A 506 -1.14 -2.07 20.89
CA ALA A 506 -1.54 -3.47 20.78
C ALA A 506 -0.55 -4.29 19.98
N TRP A 507 -0.60 -5.61 20.18
CA TRP A 507 0.19 -6.59 19.46
C TRP A 507 -0.62 -7.23 18.34
N ILE A 508 -0.05 -7.29 17.14
CA ILE A 508 -0.65 -7.94 15.96
C ILE A 508 0.35 -8.90 15.31
N ALA A 509 -0.16 -9.88 14.56
CA ALA A 509 0.63 -10.65 13.60
C ALA A 509 0.36 -10.12 12.20
N ASP A 510 1.41 -9.94 11.41
CA ASP A 510 1.32 -9.50 10.01
C ASP A 510 0.83 -10.57 9.03
N ARG A 511 0.57 -11.77 9.56
CA ARG A 511 0.01 -12.94 8.86
C ARG A 511 -1.18 -13.50 9.64
N ASP A 512 -2.09 -14.15 8.93
CA ASP A 512 -3.25 -14.77 9.56
C ASP A 512 -2.81 -15.91 10.50
N PRO A 513 -3.23 -15.93 11.78
CA PRO A 513 -2.77 -16.94 12.73
C PRO A 513 -3.10 -18.40 12.34
N ILE A 514 -4.12 -18.61 11.51
CA ILE A 514 -4.53 -19.92 11.00
C ILE A 514 -3.97 -20.14 9.60
N LYS A 515 -4.17 -19.18 8.68
CA LYS A 515 -3.63 -19.20 7.30
C LYS A 515 -2.32 -18.44 7.23
N GLN A 516 -1.29 -18.94 7.88
CA GLN A 516 -0.03 -18.22 8.11
C GLN A 516 0.74 -17.86 6.82
N ASN A 517 0.37 -18.40 5.66
CA ASN A 517 0.88 -17.96 4.36
C ASN A 517 0.24 -16.65 3.84
N VAL A 518 -0.88 -16.19 4.41
CA VAL A 518 -1.64 -15.01 3.95
C VAL A 518 -1.34 -13.79 4.83
N PRO A 519 -0.87 -12.66 4.23
CA PRO A 519 -0.62 -11.43 4.98
C PRO A 519 -1.93 -10.75 5.42
N THR A 520 -1.93 -10.18 6.62
CA THR A 520 -3.03 -9.37 7.16
C THR A 520 -2.82 -7.87 6.94
N THR A 521 -1.56 -7.46 6.69
CA THR A 521 -1.18 -6.06 6.49
C THR A 521 -0.13 -5.90 5.39
N ASP A 522 -0.24 -4.81 4.63
CA ASP A 522 0.77 -4.30 3.72
C ASP A 522 1.61 -3.21 4.39
N VAL A 523 2.93 -3.25 4.18
CA VAL A 523 3.87 -2.31 4.79
C VAL A 523 4.06 -1.08 3.91
N ARG A 524 3.97 0.09 4.52
CA ARG A 524 4.13 1.39 3.88
C ARG A 524 5.15 2.24 4.65
N VAL A 525 5.89 3.08 3.95
CA VAL A 525 6.74 4.12 4.54
C VAL A 525 6.02 5.46 4.41
N LEU A 526 5.80 6.12 5.55
CA LEU A 526 5.06 7.36 5.60
C LEU A 526 5.98 8.54 5.26
N LEU A 527 5.92 9.12 4.07
CA LEU A 527 6.85 10.17 3.65
C LEU A 527 6.14 11.50 3.48
N THR A 528 6.79 12.59 3.85
CA THR A 528 6.33 13.93 3.45
C THR A 528 6.70 14.22 2.00
N LYS A 529 6.05 15.22 1.41
CA LYS A 529 6.35 15.64 0.03
C LYS A 529 7.81 16.12 -0.12
N SER A 530 8.31 16.84 0.88
CA SER A 530 9.72 17.23 0.93
C SER A 530 10.67 16.03 1.00
N GLN A 531 10.35 15.03 1.83
CA GLN A 531 11.17 13.82 1.99
C GLN A 531 11.19 12.98 0.71
N LEU A 532 10.05 12.84 0.01
CA LEU A 532 10.00 12.13 -1.27
C LEU A 532 10.80 12.84 -2.36
N SER A 533 10.74 14.18 -2.41
CA SER A 533 11.56 14.98 -3.33
C SER A 533 13.05 14.80 -3.05
N ASP A 534 13.46 14.82 -1.78
CA ASP A 534 14.85 14.66 -1.36
C ASP A 534 15.38 13.26 -1.69
N LEU A 535 14.57 12.22 -1.45
CA LEU A 535 14.85 10.85 -1.87
C LEU A 535 15.08 10.77 -3.38
N SER A 536 14.18 11.36 -4.17
CA SER A 536 14.26 11.36 -5.63
C SER A 536 15.55 12.04 -6.12
N ASP A 537 15.92 13.19 -5.55
CA ASP A 537 17.12 13.94 -5.93
C ASP A 537 18.41 13.18 -5.59
N VAL A 538 18.48 12.56 -4.41
CA VAL A 538 19.65 11.78 -3.98
C VAL A 538 19.80 10.52 -4.83
N LEU A 539 18.72 9.77 -5.04
CA LEU A 539 18.74 8.56 -5.87
C LEU A 539 19.11 8.87 -7.32
N LYS A 540 18.60 9.98 -7.88
CA LYS A 540 18.98 10.42 -9.23
C LYS A 540 20.48 10.71 -9.32
N LYS A 541 21.06 11.43 -8.36
CA LYS A 541 22.51 11.71 -8.34
C LYS A 541 23.35 10.44 -8.26
N ILE A 542 22.93 9.46 -7.45
CA ILE A 542 23.62 8.18 -7.33
C ILE A 542 23.57 7.42 -8.67
N LEU A 543 22.39 7.38 -9.29
CA LEU A 543 22.17 6.70 -10.57
C LEU A 543 22.94 7.36 -11.72
N ASP A 544 22.91 8.70 -11.82
CA ASP A 544 23.63 9.45 -12.85
C ASP A 544 25.15 9.21 -12.72
N ALA A 545 25.69 9.27 -11.50
CA ALA A 545 27.10 8.99 -11.25
C ALA A 545 27.50 7.54 -11.60
N ALA A 546 26.63 6.56 -11.35
CA ALA A 546 26.87 5.18 -11.73
C ALA A 546 26.85 4.98 -13.25
N ASN A 547 25.86 5.57 -13.94
CA ASN A 547 25.73 5.50 -15.39
C ASN A 547 26.86 6.21 -16.14
N GLU A 548 27.40 7.29 -15.57
CA GLU A 548 28.58 8.01 -16.10
C GLU A 548 29.92 7.34 -15.76
N GLY A 549 29.90 6.24 -14.98
CA GLY A 549 31.10 5.54 -14.55
C GLY A 549 31.95 6.32 -13.53
N LEU A 550 31.36 7.32 -12.85
CA LEU A 550 32.03 8.15 -11.85
C LEU A 550 32.18 7.44 -10.50
N ILE A 551 31.33 6.45 -10.22
CA ILE A 551 31.38 5.60 -9.02
C ILE A 551 31.37 4.13 -9.41
N SER A 552 31.98 3.28 -8.58
CA SER A 552 31.93 1.82 -8.80
C SER A 552 30.56 1.24 -8.41
N PRO A 553 30.16 0.06 -8.95
CA PRO A 553 28.93 -0.61 -8.53
C PRO A 553 28.84 -0.87 -7.01
N SER A 554 29.97 -1.18 -6.36
CA SER A 554 30.02 -1.36 -4.90
C SER A 554 29.76 -0.06 -4.16
N GLU A 555 30.37 1.05 -4.61
CA GLU A 555 30.15 2.37 -4.01
C GLU A 555 28.71 2.86 -4.21
N MET A 556 28.11 2.57 -5.38
CA MET A 556 26.70 2.83 -5.64
C MET A 556 25.82 2.07 -4.62
N PHE A 557 26.06 0.77 -4.45
CA PHE A 557 25.31 -0.07 -3.52
C PHE A 557 25.40 0.43 -2.07
N GLU A 558 26.60 0.78 -1.60
CA GLU A 558 26.80 1.37 -0.27
C GLU A 558 25.98 2.66 -0.07
N ARG A 559 26.00 3.55 -1.06
CA ARG A 559 25.21 4.80 -1.03
C ARG A 559 23.71 4.53 -1.01
N LEU A 560 23.22 3.57 -1.80
CA LEU A 560 21.80 3.19 -1.80
C LEU A 560 21.36 2.61 -0.46
N ARG A 561 22.19 1.74 0.14
CA ARG A 561 21.89 1.12 1.43
C ARG A 561 21.84 2.15 2.55
N SER A 562 22.70 3.16 2.50
CA SER A 562 22.62 4.33 3.37
C SER A 562 21.31 5.09 3.21
N VAL A 563 20.90 5.42 1.98
CA VAL A 563 19.65 6.13 1.70
C VAL A 563 18.45 5.35 2.23
N ALA A 564 18.36 4.05 1.94
CA ALA A 564 17.25 3.20 2.38
C ALA A 564 17.13 3.13 3.90
N ALA A 565 18.26 3.03 4.62
CA ALA A 565 18.30 3.02 6.07
C ALA A 565 17.83 4.34 6.69
N THR A 566 18.29 5.48 6.17
CA THR A 566 17.84 6.81 6.61
C THR A 566 16.33 6.98 6.40
N MET A 567 15.80 6.51 5.27
CA MET A 567 14.36 6.58 4.97
C MET A 567 13.48 5.77 5.93
N GLY A 568 13.96 4.61 6.40
CA GLY A 568 13.18 3.77 7.33
C GLY A 568 13.09 4.33 8.75
N THR A 569 14.01 5.22 9.13
CA THR A 569 14.18 5.70 10.50
C THR A 569 13.86 7.19 10.59
N ASP A 570 14.67 8.10 10.05
CA ASP A 570 14.45 9.54 10.02
C ASP A 570 14.77 10.16 8.63
N PRO A 571 13.76 10.26 7.74
CA PRO A 571 13.97 10.81 6.40
C PRO A 571 14.45 12.28 6.38
N ASN A 572 14.32 13.05 7.47
CA ASN A 572 14.78 14.44 7.50
C ASN A 572 16.31 14.56 7.49
N GLN A 573 17.04 13.49 7.81
CA GLN A 573 18.51 13.50 7.82
C GLN A 573 19.14 13.39 6.42
N LEU A 574 18.36 13.00 5.39
CA LEU A 574 18.88 12.83 4.02
C LEU A 574 19.64 14.04 3.46
N LYS A 575 19.21 15.27 3.78
CA LYS A 575 19.86 16.49 3.29
C LYS A 575 21.13 16.87 4.05
N GLN A 576 21.28 16.43 5.29
CA GLN A 576 22.42 16.80 6.14
C GLN A 576 23.66 15.96 5.77
N ASP A 577 23.46 14.75 5.27
CA ASP A 577 24.53 13.75 5.08
C ASP A 577 25.02 13.58 3.63
N GLY A 578 24.71 14.51 2.73
CA GLY A 578 25.06 14.46 1.30
C GLY A 578 26.55 14.30 0.93
N THR A 579 27.44 14.20 1.93
CA THR A 579 28.90 13.99 1.80
C THR A 579 29.51 13.08 2.87
N ALA A 580 28.75 12.57 3.85
CA ALA A 580 29.32 11.74 4.91
C ALA A 580 29.40 10.29 4.43
N LYS A 581 30.63 9.81 4.19
CA LYS A 581 30.86 8.38 3.94
C LYS A 581 30.32 7.59 5.14
N LEU A 582 29.25 6.83 4.93
CA LEU A 582 28.74 5.83 5.87
C LEU A 582 29.70 4.63 6.03
N SER A 583 31.00 4.80 5.74
CA SER A 583 32.05 3.80 5.92
C SER A 583 32.25 3.38 7.38
N GLU A 584 31.52 3.97 8.33
CA GLU A 584 31.38 3.43 9.67
C GLU A 584 30.27 2.36 9.67
N LEU A 585 30.64 1.11 9.41
CA LEU A 585 29.79 -0.09 9.48
C LEU A 585 28.92 -0.19 10.76
N GLY A 586 29.24 0.55 11.82
CA GLY A 586 28.44 0.64 13.04
C GLY A 586 27.19 1.53 12.95
N VAL A 587 27.17 2.51 12.04
CA VAL A 587 26.03 3.41 11.87
C VAL A 587 24.89 2.67 11.18
N LEU A 588 25.15 1.94 10.10
CA LEU A 588 24.09 1.20 9.40
C LEU A 588 23.44 0.10 10.24
N GLY A 589 24.19 -0.55 11.14
CA GLY A 589 23.62 -1.48 12.13
C GLY A 589 22.58 -0.78 13.01
N GLU A 590 22.90 0.41 13.51
CA GLU A 590 22.01 1.24 14.34
C GLU A 590 20.64 1.47 13.68
N TYR A 591 20.62 1.69 12.36
CA TYR A 591 19.43 1.92 11.54
C TYR A 591 18.62 0.63 11.25
N LEU A 592 19.27 -0.54 11.26
CA LEU A 592 18.67 -1.81 10.88
C LEU A 592 18.20 -2.65 12.06
N ASP A 593 18.80 -2.47 13.25
CA ASP A 593 18.57 -3.32 14.43
C ASP A 593 17.10 -3.36 14.87
N ASP A 594 16.36 -2.26 14.70
CA ASP A 594 14.97 -2.13 15.14
C ASP A 594 13.94 -2.24 14.00
N LEU A 595 14.37 -2.40 12.74
CA LEU A 595 13.43 -2.43 11.61
C LEU A 595 12.87 -3.85 11.39
N PRO A 596 11.55 -4.08 11.62
CA PRO A 596 10.93 -5.39 11.39
C PRO A 596 10.77 -5.71 9.90
N TYR A 597 10.90 -4.70 9.03
CA TYR A 597 10.83 -4.82 7.58
C TYR A 597 12.00 -4.11 6.93
N ARG A 598 12.50 -4.70 5.84
CA ARG A 598 13.63 -4.21 5.06
C ARG A 598 13.22 -4.14 3.60
N SER A 599 13.59 -3.06 2.92
CA SER A 599 13.44 -2.92 1.47
C SER A 599 14.38 -3.89 0.73
N GLU A 600 14.28 -3.93 -0.59
CA GLU A 600 15.12 -4.78 -1.44
C GLU A 600 16.62 -4.54 -1.18
N VAL A 601 17.08 -3.28 -1.23
CA VAL A 601 18.48 -2.95 -0.95
C VAL A 601 18.91 -3.30 0.48
N LEU A 602 18.03 -3.13 1.47
CA LEU A 602 18.36 -3.43 2.86
C LEU A 602 18.41 -4.93 3.16
N ASN A 603 17.80 -5.76 2.30
CA ASN A 603 17.91 -7.22 2.37
C ASN A 603 19.15 -7.77 1.65
N LEU A 604 19.80 -6.97 0.81
CA LEU A 604 21.02 -7.36 0.13
C LEU A 604 22.24 -7.04 1.02
N ASP A 605 23.21 -7.94 1.05
CA ASP A 605 24.53 -7.69 1.58
C ASP A 605 25.55 -7.47 0.45
N GLU A 606 26.73 -6.96 0.82
CA GLU A 606 27.78 -6.62 -0.14
C GLU A 606 28.33 -7.85 -0.86
N GLU A 607 28.38 -9.00 -0.21
CA GLU A 607 28.85 -10.26 -0.79
C GLU A 607 27.89 -10.75 -1.88
N THR A 608 26.58 -10.74 -1.59
CA THR A 608 25.51 -11.06 -2.52
C THR A 608 25.58 -10.12 -3.72
N TRP A 609 25.69 -8.80 -3.50
CA TRP A 609 25.81 -7.81 -4.57
C TRP A 609 27.04 -8.05 -5.45
N LYS A 610 28.20 -8.34 -4.86
CA LYS A 610 29.43 -8.65 -5.59
C LYS A 610 29.37 -9.98 -6.35
N SER A 611 28.56 -10.92 -5.87
CA SER A 611 28.35 -12.21 -6.53
C SER A 611 27.44 -12.13 -7.75
N TRP A 612 26.64 -11.06 -7.86
CA TRP A 612 25.76 -10.85 -9.00
C TRP A 612 26.54 -10.68 -10.29
N ASP A 613 26.02 -11.27 -11.36
CA ASP A 613 26.55 -11.01 -12.69
C ASP A 613 26.16 -9.60 -13.16
N GLY A 614 26.81 -9.14 -14.24
CA GLY A 614 26.56 -7.79 -14.77
C GLY A 614 25.10 -7.56 -15.18
N LEU A 615 24.40 -8.61 -15.61
CA LEU A 615 22.99 -8.52 -16.02
C LEU A 615 22.05 -8.32 -14.82
N ALA A 616 22.29 -9.03 -13.72
CA ALA A 616 21.53 -8.85 -12.48
C ALA A 616 21.74 -7.45 -11.88
N GLN A 617 23.00 -6.97 -11.87
CA GLN A 617 23.32 -5.61 -11.44
C GLN A 617 22.65 -4.56 -12.34
N GLU A 618 22.71 -4.72 -13.66
CA GLU A 618 22.06 -3.82 -14.61
C GLU A 618 20.53 -3.82 -14.43
N LYS A 619 19.91 -4.99 -14.23
CA LYS A 619 18.47 -5.11 -13.97
C LYS A 619 18.09 -4.31 -12.71
N PHE A 620 18.85 -4.42 -11.64
CA PHE A 620 18.61 -3.68 -10.42
C PHE A 620 18.72 -2.16 -10.63
N ILE A 621 19.74 -1.70 -11.35
CA ILE A 621 19.91 -0.27 -11.72
C ILE A 621 18.72 0.23 -12.56
N ARG A 622 18.24 -0.58 -13.50
CA ARG A 622 17.05 -0.29 -14.31
C ARG A 622 15.80 -0.18 -13.43
N THR A 623 15.60 -1.08 -12.47
CA THR A 623 14.51 -1.01 -11.48
C THR A 623 14.56 0.27 -10.64
N LEU A 624 15.74 0.75 -10.24
CA LEU A 624 15.85 2.04 -9.55
C LEU A 624 15.43 3.22 -10.44
N SER A 625 15.78 3.15 -11.72
CA SER A 625 15.40 4.16 -12.71
C SER A 625 13.89 4.22 -12.89
N THR A 626 13.20 3.08 -12.88
CA THR A 626 11.73 3.04 -12.94
C THR A 626 11.12 3.56 -11.64
N LYS A 627 11.65 3.20 -10.46
CA LYS A 627 11.18 3.74 -9.15
C LYS A 627 11.25 5.28 -9.12
N LEU A 628 12.35 5.87 -9.59
CA LEU A 628 12.51 7.33 -9.70
C LEU A 628 11.42 8.01 -10.52
N ARG A 629 11.01 7.40 -11.65
CA ARG A 629 9.91 7.94 -12.47
C ARG A 629 8.58 7.86 -11.73
N HIS A 630 8.35 6.79 -11.00
CA HIS A 630 7.10 6.63 -10.25
C HIS A 630 6.99 7.60 -9.07
N TYR A 631 8.10 8.03 -8.46
CA TYR A 631 8.07 9.13 -7.49
C TYR A 631 7.57 10.45 -8.08
N GLN A 632 7.76 10.68 -9.38
CA GLN A 632 7.19 11.84 -10.07
C GLN A 632 5.66 11.74 -10.15
N VAL A 633 5.13 10.53 -10.36
CA VAL A 633 3.69 10.25 -10.33
C VAL A 633 3.11 10.57 -8.95
N TYR A 634 3.73 10.07 -7.88
CA TYR A 634 3.31 10.40 -6.50
C TYR A 634 3.37 11.91 -6.20
N ASN A 635 4.41 12.60 -6.68
CA ASN A 635 4.54 14.05 -6.46
C ASN A 635 3.49 14.87 -7.22
N ALA A 636 3.08 14.39 -8.41
CA ALA A 636 2.06 15.01 -9.25
C ALA A 636 0.64 14.77 -8.72
N ASP A 637 0.43 13.66 -7.99
CA ASP A 637 -0.85 13.34 -7.38
C ASP A 637 -1.10 14.17 -6.12
N VAL A 638 -1.76 15.31 -6.27
CA VAL A 638 -2.02 16.24 -5.16
C VAL A 638 -3.09 15.78 -4.19
N ASP A 639 -4.01 14.91 -4.63
CA ASP A 639 -5.22 14.56 -3.87
C ASP A 639 -4.95 13.53 -2.76
N ARG A 640 -3.89 12.73 -2.92
CA ARG A 640 -3.51 11.67 -1.97
C ARG A 640 -2.55 12.11 -0.86
N TRP A 641 -2.10 13.37 -0.86
CA TRP A 641 -1.26 13.92 0.21
C TRP A 641 -2.12 14.35 1.40
N VAL A 642 -1.95 13.68 2.54
CA VAL A 642 -2.79 13.90 3.72
C VAL A 642 -2.10 14.82 4.73
N PRO A 643 -2.72 15.93 5.16
CA PRO A 643 -2.19 16.74 6.26
C PRO A 643 -2.39 16.01 7.59
N LEU A 644 -1.33 15.90 8.40
CA LEU A 644 -1.39 15.34 9.76
C LEU A 644 -1.62 16.38 10.85
N ALA A 645 -1.52 17.67 10.52
CA ALA A 645 -1.77 18.77 11.46
C ALA A 645 -2.50 19.91 10.75
N GLU A 646 -3.43 20.56 11.47
CA GLU A 646 -4.13 21.72 10.94
C GLU A 646 -3.15 22.88 10.72
N GLY A 647 -3.18 23.48 9.52
CA GLY A 647 -2.26 24.56 9.14
C GLY A 647 -0.84 24.10 8.79
N SER A 648 -0.58 22.79 8.62
CA SER A 648 0.71 22.31 8.12
C SER A 648 0.98 22.83 6.70
N ASP A 649 2.26 23.11 6.40
CA ASP A 649 2.69 23.40 5.03
C ASP A 649 2.38 22.19 4.14
N ALA A 650 1.94 22.42 2.90
CA ALA A 650 1.63 21.32 1.97
C ALA A 650 2.85 20.40 1.72
N ARG A 651 4.07 20.88 1.97
CA ARG A 651 5.31 20.08 1.93
C ARG A 651 5.42 19.05 3.05
N ASP A 652 4.69 19.25 4.14
CA ASP A 652 4.66 18.37 5.31
C ASP A 652 3.48 17.39 5.29
N ASN A 653 2.60 17.50 4.28
CA ASN A 653 1.59 16.48 4.04
C ASN A 653 2.30 15.15 3.78
N VAL A 654 1.70 14.07 4.28
CA VAL A 654 2.26 12.73 4.21
C VAL A 654 1.60 11.88 3.14
N TYR A 655 2.34 10.91 2.65
CA TYR A 655 1.89 9.89 1.72
C TYR A 655 2.45 8.52 2.15
N PRO A 656 1.60 7.49 2.27
CA PRO A 656 2.03 6.14 2.63
C PRO A 656 2.55 5.39 1.39
N VAL A 657 3.85 5.52 1.11
CA VAL A 657 4.48 4.89 -0.06
C VAL A 657 4.67 3.38 0.21
N PRO A 658 4.30 2.46 -0.71
CA PRO A 658 4.58 1.04 -0.56
C PRO A 658 6.05 0.74 -0.27
N LEU A 659 6.35 -0.21 0.64
CA LEU A 659 7.73 -0.59 0.94
C LEU A 659 8.47 -1.11 -0.30
N GLU A 660 7.77 -1.80 -1.22
CA GLU A 660 8.35 -2.27 -2.50
C GLU A 660 8.82 -1.14 -3.42
N MET A 661 8.32 0.08 -3.19
CA MET A 661 8.74 1.27 -3.92
C MET A 661 9.94 1.96 -3.28
N MET A 662 10.37 1.56 -2.09
CA MET A 662 11.61 2.06 -1.49
C MET A 662 12.83 1.42 -2.18
N PRO A 663 13.97 2.14 -2.26
CA PRO A 663 15.22 1.57 -2.75
C PRO A 663 15.60 0.33 -1.97
#